data_AF-A0A1V4LGS6-F1
#
_entry.id   AF-A0A1V4LGS6-F1
#
_cell.length_a   1.000
_cell.length_b   1.000
_cell.length_c   1.000
_cell.angle_alpha   90.00
_cell.angle_beta   90.00
_cell.angle_gamma   90.00
#
_symmetry.space_group_name_H-M   'P 1'
#
loop_
_entity.id
_entity.type
_entity.pdbx_description
1 polymer ?
#
loop_
_entity_poly.entity_id
_entity_poly.type
_entity_poly.pdbx_seq_one_letter_code
_entity_poly.pdbx_strand_id
1 'polypeptide(L)'
;MSPKLPAKGTVTVDIHTRPKPPSDGHTSLPDTLPRVDFGPSITTNPPNPPRATGTPGDVDLDAIAPAPPVTASELPVALLPAPTAAQRPLEHYRVASVAQLPAPDAQGYRTFKGRQYVDVAGGSIVQIGADPETGLYRAKLPSELQPSGPALARDPDSKLWYPLDEVEAATYPLTSTRLEAFRTPLDLTGVDPGSDGLHRLDGKLYVVIQNHVYQVLQDLEASSPQAPVMRIVRTEDPIALDDNNVYVATRPGRSEPIVFDDRDGWVGIAVVGAGGMRAAGNRTLQDRFAGQIELLHTESAMLEAARQRRIQLTTRWEEVIGAAGERTALVLLEVQIHRELALLENMTTKYVDEHDWLILVKANGVYRNELHELRELKVSGYHRLIAASDMRKLLEVRPINDPTAAYQTIAEHLMKKRNILQKCQQVAHEIQASSRSSELELADLGYDAKEIHEVTAGWVEARSRLLTDDPGNSDAEAVHLAHSFIEAASAFRGIESIPEVARIAALTDLLDQSAAIRSSYENLDLPPDSPQANSRREITEAVQIFETALESQMARYHRDQENTSALPAQDQPIDFDFVPAQGRTGRAPMPRRVFRAKHHGVYKISVGQPRRTASGIELIDVIDPNNSAQVLRTYEQREGEWRRVQRAQNRALPELMAQATQRLEQSDSHLNSARQDERGKRNATNIVEFLGGKAEALDDLARQLELAPNPTGNNIAPLVQRLRQDSQRLRAEGEDIRIRLYKDKAFLSAERLAYLISQEQIGVVKTHSRLALGKGKRKHFLDIYSLNDRRTAEPLWHAHFHYEKQDSPVLNFTAKGGHLKTLEQSGLGASSQRQDEQAGREHVPIWRETIDGRTAQKIFELAS
;
A
#
# COMPACT_ATOMS: atom_id res chain seq x y z
N MET A 1 61.05 -3.36 -19.50
CA MET A 1 61.08 -2.43 -20.65
C MET A 1 59.85 -1.54 -20.55
N SER A 2 60.05 -0.26 -20.23
CA SER A 2 59.09 0.86 -20.41
C SER A 2 59.72 1.80 -21.46
N PRO A 3 59.02 2.67 -22.22
CA PRO A 3 57.99 3.65 -21.79
C PRO A 3 56.83 3.78 -22.84
N LYS A 4 55.80 4.66 -22.81
CA LYS A 4 55.67 6.07 -22.43
C LYS A 4 54.17 6.49 -22.50
N LEU A 5 53.70 7.32 -21.57
CA LEU A 5 52.47 8.14 -21.69
C LEU A 5 52.79 9.49 -22.37
N PRO A 6 51.82 10.11 -23.06
CA PRO A 6 51.36 11.48 -22.72
C PRO A 6 49.84 11.67 -22.98
N ALA A 7 49.11 12.74 -22.65
CA ALA A 7 49.18 13.86 -21.69
C ALA A 7 47.77 14.52 -21.68
N LYS A 8 47.40 15.19 -20.58
CA LYS A 8 46.20 16.05 -20.46
C LYS A 8 46.29 17.26 -21.40
N GLY A 9 45.15 17.70 -21.95
CA GLY A 9 45.00 18.98 -22.63
C GLY A 9 43.54 19.38 -22.82
N THR A 10 43.13 20.43 -22.11
CA THR A 10 41.86 21.16 -22.23
C THR A 10 42.08 22.33 -23.19
N VAL A 11 41.26 22.54 -24.24
CA VAL A 11 40.97 23.87 -24.83
C VAL A 11 39.61 23.87 -25.53
N THR A 12 38.81 24.87 -25.14
CA THR A 12 37.55 25.43 -25.67
C THR A 12 37.71 26.13 -27.02
N VAL A 13 36.77 26.00 -27.96
CA VAL A 13 36.44 27.06 -28.95
C VAL A 13 34.97 27.00 -29.39
N ASP A 14 34.28 28.11 -29.10
CA ASP A 14 33.20 28.84 -29.81
C ASP A 14 32.24 28.13 -30.80
N ILE A 15 30.93 28.27 -30.53
CA ILE A 15 29.88 28.23 -31.56
C ILE A 15 28.88 29.36 -31.30
N HIS A 16 29.24 30.58 -31.73
CA HIS A 16 28.27 31.63 -32.01
C HIS A 16 28.00 31.70 -33.52
N THR A 17 26.81 31.25 -33.95
CA THR A 17 26.15 31.82 -35.15
C THR A 17 24.64 31.84 -34.96
N ARG A 18 24.12 33.05 -34.78
CA ARG A 18 22.72 33.48 -34.79
C ARG A 18 22.16 33.48 -36.22
N PRO A 19 20.93 32.98 -36.49
CA PRO A 19 20.21 33.32 -37.72
C PRO A 19 19.53 34.69 -37.60
N LYS A 20 19.74 35.56 -38.58
CA LYS A 20 19.06 36.85 -38.76
C LYS A 20 17.69 36.64 -39.43
N PRO A 21 16.67 37.47 -39.12
CA PRO A 21 15.35 37.45 -39.77
C PRO A 21 15.34 38.26 -41.07
N PRO A 22 14.40 38.02 -42.01
CA PRO A 22 14.18 38.91 -43.14
C PRO A 22 13.17 40.02 -42.80
N SER A 23 13.49 41.24 -43.24
CA SER A 23 12.68 42.46 -43.11
C SER A 23 11.75 42.70 -44.30
N ASP A 24 10.55 43.20 -43.98
CA ASP A 24 9.74 44.24 -44.63
C ASP A 24 9.51 44.26 -46.15
N GLY A 25 8.22 44.22 -46.50
CA GLY A 25 7.63 44.70 -47.75
C GLY A 25 6.20 45.16 -47.50
N HIS A 26 5.93 46.44 -47.76
CA HIS A 26 4.71 47.19 -47.47
C HIS A 26 3.52 46.91 -48.41
N THR A 27 2.32 46.80 -47.80
CA THR A 27 0.99 47.35 -48.13
C THR A 27 0.24 46.95 -49.43
N SER A 28 -0.98 46.39 -49.27
CA SER A 28 -2.25 46.99 -49.74
C SER A 28 -3.49 46.19 -49.29
N LEU A 29 -4.46 46.87 -48.64
CA LEU A 29 -5.87 46.48 -48.47
C LEU A 29 -6.60 46.51 -49.85
N PRO A 30 -7.76 45.83 -50.06
CA PRO A 30 -9.02 46.27 -49.43
C PRO A 30 -10.11 45.21 -49.12
N ASP A 31 -11.01 45.63 -48.23
CA ASP A 31 -12.48 45.54 -48.24
C ASP A 31 -13.32 44.28 -47.91
N THR A 32 -14.32 44.59 -47.05
CA THR A 32 -15.71 44.11 -46.91
C THR A 32 -16.10 43.04 -45.87
N LEU A 33 -16.78 43.56 -44.84
CA LEU A 33 -17.74 42.98 -43.88
C LEU A 33 -19.00 42.39 -44.60
N PRO A 34 -19.86 41.55 -43.96
CA PRO A 34 -20.78 42.00 -42.89
C PRO A 34 -20.92 41.09 -41.67
N ARG A 35 -21.01 41.78 -40.53
CA ARG A 35 -21.56 41.35 -39.24
C ARG A 35 -23.06 41.67 -39.23
N VAL A 36 -23.89 40.77 -38.69
CA VAL A 36 -25.29 41.05 -38.32
C VAL A 36 -25.43 40.82 -36.81
N ASP A 37 -25.79 41.89 -36.11
CA ASP A 37 -26.16 41.94 -34.69
C ASP A 37 -27.65 41.60 -34.50
N PHE A 38 -28.02 41.03 -33.34
CA PHE A 38 -29.26 41.36 -32.63
C PHE A 38 -29.07 41.19 -31.10
N GLY A 39 -29.08 42.31 -30.36
CA GLY A 39 -29.52 42.38 -28.94
C GLY A 39 -31.04 42.63 -28.85
N PRO A 40 -31.68 42.78 -27.66
CA PRO A 40 -31.37 43.80 -26.61
C PRO A 40 -31.47 43.29 -25.14
N SER A 41 -30.68 43.75 -24.15
CA SER A 41 -30.72 44.97 -23.29
C SER A 41 -31.79 45.00 -22.18
N ILE A 42 -31.35 44.99 -20.90
CA ILE A 42 -31.96 45.77 -19.81
C ILE A 42 -30.84 46.43 -18.98
N THR A 43 -31.00 47.73 -18.78
CA THR A 43 -30.10 48.72 -18.19
C THR A 43 -30.51 49.03 -16.75
N THR A 44 -29.58 49.20 -15.82
CA THR A 44 -29.64 50.23 -14.76
C THR A 44 -28.26 50.43 -14.11
N ASN A 45 -27.76 51.67 -14.17
CA ASN A 45 -26.70 52.28 -13.35
C ASN A 45 -27.32 53.55 -12.74
N PRO A 46 -26.87 54.07 -11.57
CA PRO A 46 -25.74 55.03 -11.51
C PRO A 46 -25.02 55.08 -10.11
N PRO A 47 -24.19 56.08 -9.74
CA PRO A 47 -23.14 56.86 -10.44
C PRO A 47 -21.75 56.89 -9.69
N ASN A 48 -20.67 57.21 -10.40
CA ASN A 48 -19.36 57.63 -9.85
C ASN A 48 -19.29 59.15 -9.57
N PRO A 49 -18.33 59.66 -8.77
CA PRO A 49 -17.13 60.36 -9.33
C PRO A 49 -15.85 60.29 -8.41
N PRO A 50 -14.71 60.98 -8.68
CA PRO A 50 -13.86 60.96 -9.89
C PRO A 50 -12.32 60.84 -9.62
N ARG A 51 -11.61 60.22 -10.58
CA ARG A 51 -10.33 60.60 -11.27
C ARG A 51 -9.07 61.11 -10.52
N ALA A 52 -7.95 60.40 -10.74
CA ALA A 52 -6.59 60.93 -11.05
C ALA A 52 -5.75 59.80 -11.73
N THR A 53 -5.65 59.72 -13.07
CA THR A 53 -4.55 60.18 -13.96
C THR A 53 -3.10 59.88 -13.53
N GLY A 54 -2.42 59.04 -14.31
CA GLY A 54 -0.95 58.92 -14.36
C GLY A 54 -0.47 57.61 -15.03
N THR A 55 -0.23 57.63 -16.35
CA THR A 55 0.45 56.58 -17.13
C THR A 55 1.99 56.72 -17.05
N PRO A 56 2.83 55.79 -17.56
CA PRO A 56 3.97 55.22 -16.84
C PRO A 56 5.31 55.81 -17.31
N GLY A 57 6.19 56.13 -16.37
CA GLY A 57 7.57 56.52 -16.63
C GLY A 57 8.54 55.44 -16.14
N ASP A 58 9.16 54.77 -17.11
CA ASP A 58 10.55 54.34 -17.16
C ASP A 58 11.37 54.42 -15.85
N VAL A 59 11.67 53.27 -15.22
CA VAL A 59 12.80 53.11 -14.29
C VAL A 59 13.35 51.67 -14.33
N ASP A 60 14.47 51.53 -15.05
CA ASP A 60 15.73 50.90 -14.65
C ASP A 60 15.75 49.41 -14.22
N LEU A 61 16.29 48.58 -15.12
CA LEU A 61 16.67 47.18 -14.91
C LEU A 61 18.13 47.11 -14.37
N ASP A 62 18.39 47.65 -13.19
CA ASP A 62 19.59 47.30 -12.40
C ASP A 62 19.52 47.73 -10.92
N ALA A 63 18.31 47.68 -10.32
CA ALA A 63 18.13 47.90 -8.89
C ALA A 63 17.86 46.57 -8.15
N ILE A 64 18.93 45.90 -7.72
CA ILE A 64 18.87 44.85 -6.69
C ILE A 64 18.54 45.53 -5.36
N ALA A 65 17.27 45.48 -4.95
CA ALA A 65 16.86 45.89 -3.62
C ALA A 65 17.09 44.74 -2.61
N PRO A 66 17.81 44.97 -1.49
CA PRO A 66 18.08 43.96 -0.48
C PRO A 66 16.83 43.55 0.29
N ALA A 67 16.77 42.28 0.69
CA ALA A 67 15.73 41.73 1.55
C ALA A 67 15.66 42.51 2.89
N PRO A 68 14.45 42.73 3.45
CA PRO A 68 14.31 43.43 4.72
C PRO A 68 15.01 42.66 5.86
N PRO A 69 15.66 43.37 6.80
CA PRO A 69 16.33 42.73 7.93
C PRO A 69 15.31 42.06 8.84
N VAL A 70 15.55 40.78 9.17
CA VAL A 70 14.87 40.06 10.24
C VAL A 70 15.47 40.56 11.56
N THR A 71 14.72 41.39 12.28
CA THR A 71 15.08 41.80 13.63
C THR A 71 14.73 40.65 14.58
N ALA A 72 15.74 39.92 15.05
CA ALA A 72 15.63 39.03 16.19
C ALA A 72 15.62 39.89 17.46
N SER A 73 14.46 39.96 18.14
CA SER A 73 14.40 40.50 19.50
C SER A 73 14.71 39.39 20.49
N GLU A 74 15.76 39.58 21.28
CA GLU A 74 16.09 38.77 22.45
C GLU A 74 14.90 38.69 23.41
N LEU A 75 14.65 37.48 23.91
CA LEU A 75 13.68 37.23 24.97
C LEU A 75 14.12 37.97 26.24
N PRO A 76 13.24 38.73 26.91
CA PRO A 76 13.51 39.23 28.25
C PRO A 76 13.75 38.06 29.19
N VAL A 77 14.90 38.11 29.87
CA VAL A 77 15.28 37.28 31.01
C VAL A 77 14.11 37.22 31.99
N ALA A 78 13.79 36.00 32.42
CA ALA A 78 12.73 35.70 33.36
C ALA A 78 12.84 36.57 34.62
N LEU A 79 11.91 37.51 34.75
CA LEU A 79 11.49 38.00 36.06
C LEU A 79 10.66 36.88 36.70
N LEU A 80 10.97 36.63 37.97
CA LEU A 80 10.34 35.73 38.93
C LEU A 80 8.86 35.39 38.60
N PRO A 81 8.43 34.12 38.70
CA PRO A 81 7.03 33.78 38.55
C PRO A 81 6.22 34.53 39.61
N ALA A 82 5.25 35.32 39.14
CA ALA A 82 4.20 35.84 39.99
C ALA A 82 3.47 34.67 40.67
N PRO A 83 3.02 34.82 41.93
CA PRO A 83 2.36 33.76 42.68
C PRO A 83 1.13 33.23 41.95
N THR A 84 0.97 31.92 42.04
CA THR A 84 -0.10 31.04 41.56
C THR A 84 -1.46 31.75 41.43
N ALA A 85 -1.91 31.96 40.19
CA ALA A 85 -3.31 32.30 39.95
C ALA A 85 -4.15 31.08 40.38
N ALA A 86 -4.87 31.20 41.49
CA ALA A 86 -5.82 30.21 41.96
C ALA A 86 -6.65 29.67 40.78
N GLN A 87 -6.62 28.34 40.56
CA GLN A 87 -7.40 27.69 39.51
C GLN A 87 -8.88 28.06 39.72
N ARG A 88 -9.45 28.83 38.78
CA ARG A 88 -10.85 29.24 38.86
C ARG A 88 -11.74 27.99 38.72
N PRO A 89 -12.85 27.89 39.47
CA PRO A 89 -13.72 26.72 39.41
C PRO A 89 -14.31 26.53 38.00
N LEU A 90 -14.71 25.29 37.66
CA LEU A 90 -15.27 24.94 36.35
C LEU A 90 -16.42 25.88 35.90
N GLU A 91 -17.17 26.41 36.86
CA GLU A 91 -18.27 27.37 36.64
C GLU A 91 -17.84 28.62 35.88
N HIS A 92 -16.58 29.04 36.03
CA HIS A 92 -16.01 30.20 35.35
C HIS A 92 -15.83 30.00 33.84
N TYR A 93 -15.75 28.73 33.39
CA TYR A 93 -15.48 28.37 32.00
C TYR A 93 -16.76 28.04 31.21
N ARG A 94 -17.93 28.24 31.82
CA ARG A 94 -19.23 27.95 31.20
C ARG A 94 -19.54 28.93 30.07
N VAL A 95 -20.01 28.41 28.94
CA VAL A 95 -20.41 29.21 27.76
C VAL A 95 -21.85 29.69 27.92
N ALA A 96 -22.06 31.01 27.89
CA ALA A 96 -23.35 31.64 28.18
C ALA A 96 -24.43 31.48 27.08
N SER A 97 -24.10 31.01 25.87
CA SER A 97 -25.08 30.81 24.79
C SER A 97 -24.86 29.49 24.04
N VAL A 98 -25.80 28.56 24.21
CA VAL A 98 -25.79 27.23 23.59
C VAL A 98 -26.43 27.23 22.19
N ALA A 99 -27.15 28.29 21.82
CA ALA A 99 -28.04 28.36 20.66
C ALA A 99 -27.36 28.25 19.28
N GLN A 100 -26.02 28.17 19.21
CA GLN A 100 -25.25 28.07 17.96
C GLN A 100 -24.31 26.85 17.90
N LEU A 101 -24.30 25.98 18.92
CA LEU A 101 -23.41 24.82 18.95
C LEU A 101 -24.08 23.55 18.37
N PRO A 102 -23.39 22.79 17.50
CA PRO A 102 -23.93 21.54 16.95
C PRO A 102 -24.06 20.46 18.03
N ALA A 103 -24.81 19.39 17.70
CA ALA A 103 -24.92 18.19 18.55
C ALA A 103 -23.54 17.54 18.79
N PRO A 104 -23.33 16.86 19.93
CA PRO A 104 -22.06 16.19 20.21
C PRO A 104 -21.89 14.96 19.32
N ASP A 105 -20.65 14.65 18.95
CA ASP A 105 -20.28 13.44 18.22
C ASP A 105 -20.34 12.18 19.11
N ALA A 106 -20.00 11.02 18.55
CA ALA A 106 -20.03 9.74 19.27
C ALA A 106 -19.11 9.72 20.51
N GLN A 107 -18.07 10.56 20.51
CA GLN A 107 -17.10 10.75 21.58
C GLN A 107 -17.55 11.82 22.59
N GLY A 108 -18.65 12.54 22.32
CA GLY A 108 -19.22 13.55 23.20
C GLY A 108 -18.69 14.97 22.96
N TYR A 109 -17.93 15.21 21.88
CA TYR A 109 -17.40 16.52 21.54
C TYR A 109 -18.33 17.29 20.62
N ARG A 110 -18.45 18.59 20.85
CA ARG A 110 -19.07 19.55 19.93
C ARG A 110 -17.98 20.36 19.27
N THR A 111 -17.83 20.25 17.95
CA THR A 111 -16.82 21.02 17.21
C THR A 111 -17.48 22.19 16.49
N PHE A 112 -17.09 23.42 16.82
CA PHE A 112 -17.58 24.63 16.18
C PHE A 112 -16.43 25.58 15.85
N LYS A 113 -16.30 25.97 14.57
CA LYS A 113 -15.23 26.85 14.06
C LYS A 113 -13.81 26.43 14.51
N GLY A 114 -13.55 25.11 14.50
CA GLY A 114 -12.25 24.54 14.89
C GLY A 114 -11.98 24.47 16.39
N ARG A 115 -12.97 24.75 17.24
CA ARG A 115 -12.87 24.66 18.71
C ARG A 115 -13.74 23.53 19.23
N GLN A 116 -13.28 22.85 20.29
CA GLN A 116 -13.97 21.74 20.92
C GLN A 116 -14.66 22.17 22.21
N TYR A 117 -15.88 21.68 22.40
CA TYR A 117 -16.71 21.91 23.57
C TYR A 117 -17.30 20.59 24.08
N VAL A 118 -17.58 20.50 25.37
CA VAL A 118 -18.15 19.31 26.01
C VAL A 118 -19.27 19.66 26.97
N ASP A 119 -20.21 18.73 27.14
CA ASP A 119 -21.33 18.84 28.06
C ASP A 119 -20.90 18.40 29.47
N VAL A 120 -21.14 19.26 30.46
CA VAL A 120 -20.86 19.01 31.88
C VAL A 120 -22.16 18.98 32.68
N ALA A 121 -22.12 18.43 33.89
CA ALA A 121 -23.29 18.31 34.75
C ALA A 121 -24.03 19.66 34.96
N GLY A 122 -25.36 19.62 34.99
CA GLY A 122 -26.21 20.82 35.11
C GLY A 122 -26.56 21.51 33.79
N GLY A 123 -26.39 20.82 32.64
CA GLY A 123 -26.78 21.33 31.32
C GLY A 123 -25.87 22.45 30.79
N SER A 124 -24.69 22.62 31.39
CA SER A 124 -23.71 23.62 31.02
C SER A 124 -22.72 23.06 30.00
N ILE A 125 -22.16 23.94 29.17
CA ILE A 125 -21.16 23.57 28.15
C ILE A 125 -19.88 24.38 28.41
N VAL A 126 -18.73 23.71 28.33
CA VAL A 126 -17.41 24.33 28.52
C VAL A 126 -16.55 24.10 27.26
N GLN A 127 -15.69 25.05 26.92
CA GLN A 127 -14.67 24.85 25.89
C GLN A 127 -13.48 24.11 26.51
N ILE A 128 -12.88 23.19 25.75
CA ILE A 128 -11.71 22.41 26.19
C ILE A 128 -10.51 22.61 25.27
N GLY A 129 -9.33 22.37 25.82
CA GLY A 129 -8.08 22.26 25.08
C GLY A 129 -7.18 21.22 25.73
N ALA A 130 -6.37 20.53 24.93
CA ALA A 130 -5.34 19.64 25.47
C ALA A 130 -4.23 20.47 26.13
N ASP A 131 -3.88 20.12 27.36
CA ASP A 131 -2.74 20.67 28.07
C ASP A 131 -1.45 20.15 27.41
N PRO A 132 -0.55 21.02 26.93
CA PRO A 132 0.67 20.61 26.24
C PRO A 132 1.68 19.87 27.13
N GLU A 133 1.59 19.99 28.46
CA GLU A 133 2.50 19.31 29.39
C GLU A 133 1.96 17.95 29.85
N THR A 134 0.66 17.86 30.13
CA THR A 134 0.04 16.65 30.69
C THR A 134 -0.74 15.81 29.66
N GLY A 135 -1.09 16.41 28.51
CA GLY A 135 -1.94 15.77 27.48
C GLY A 135 -3.41 15.64 27.88
N LEU A 136 -3.80 16.01 29.10
CA LEU A 136 -5.17 15.95 29.58
C LEU A 136 -6.00 17.10 29.00
N TYR A 137 -7.30 16.86 28.80
CA TYR A 137 -8.22 17.91 28.39
C TYR A 137 -8.57 18.81 29.57
N ARG A 138 -8.19 20.08 29.48
CA ARG A 138 -8.49 21.11 30.49
C ARG A 138 -9.57 22.07 29.99
N ALA A 139 -10.38 22.58 30.92
CA ALA A 139 -11.30 23.66 30.63
C ALA A 139 -10.53 24.92 30.16
N LYS A 140 -11.08 25.67 29.22
CA LYS A 140 -10.40 26.78 28.55
C LYS A 140 -11.35 27.92 28.23
N LEU A 141 -10.94 29.17 28.43
CA LEU A 141 -11.69 30.33 27.95
C LEU A 141 -11.42 30.60 26.46
N PRO A 142 -12.38 31.16 25.70
CA PRO A 142 -12.17 31.54 24.30
C PRO A 142 -11.01 32.52 24.06
N SER A 143 -10.65 33.32 25.08
CA SER A 143 -9.56 34.30 25.07
C SER A 143 -8.19 33.71 25.42
N GLU A 144 -8.13 32.47 25.89
CA GLU A 144 -6.89 31.83 26.32
C GLU A 144 -6.17 31.15 25.16
N LEU A 145 -4.83 31.22 25.14
CA LEU A 145 -4.02 30.46 24.19
C LEU A 145 -3.80 29.03 24.71
N GLN A 146 -3.45 28.88 25.99
CA GLN A 146 -3.26 27.60 26.69
C GLN A 146 -4.41 27.34 27.67
N PRO A 147 -4.86 26.09 27.86
CA PRO A 147 -5.98 25.80 28.75
C PRO A 147 -5.55 25.92 30.22
N SER A 148 -6.18 26.81 30.99
CA SER A 148 -5.85 27.05 32.41
C SER A 148 -6.92 26.58 33.41
N GLY A 149 -8.04 26.05 32.93
CA GLY A 149 -9.08 25.47 33.77
C GLY A 149 -8.75 24.08 34.28
N PRO A 150 -9.61 23.50 35.15
CA PRO A 150 -9.39 22.17 35.71
C PRO A 150 -9.34 21.10 34.62
N ALA A 151 -8.59 20.03 34.86
CA ALA A 151 -8.56 18.86 33.99
C ALA A 151 -9.91 18.14 34.06
N LEU A 152 -10.41 17.67 32.93
CA LEU A 152 -11.72 17.04 32.79
C LEU A 152 -11.57 15.61 32.25
N ALA A 153 -12.37 14.70 32.80
CA ALA A 153 -12.52 13.34 32.30
C ALA A 153 -13.98 13.07 31.95
N ARG A 154 -14.21 12.28 30.90
CA ARG A 154 -15.54 11.86 30.50
C ARG A 154 -15.98 10.63 31.27
N ASP A 155 -17.17 10.68 31.83
CA ASP A 155 -17.84 9.51 32.39
C ASP A 155 -18.44 8.65 31.25
N PRO A 156 -18.10 7.36 31.16
CA PRO A 156 -18.62 6.47 30.13
C PRO A 156 -20.14 6.23 30.24
N ASP A 157 -20.72 6.27 31.44
CA ASP A 157 -22.13 5.92 31.68
C ASP A 157 -23.06 7.12 31.45
N SER A 158 -22.74 8.26 32.07
CA SER A 158 -23.55 9.48 31.94
C SER A 158 -23.28 10.25 30.65
N LYS A 159 -22.17 9.95 29.97
CA LYS A 159 -21.66 10.67 28.78
C LYS A 159 -21.32 12.14 29.04
N LEU A 160 -21.30 12.57 30.31
CA LEU A 160 -20.95 13.92 30.75
C LEU A 160 -19.48 13.99 31.17
N TRP A 161 -18.91 15.19 31.16
CA TRP A 161 -17.55 15.45 31.60
C TRP A 161 -17.51 16.04 33.02
N TYR A 162 -16.52 15.63 33.81
CA TYR A 162 -16.35 15.99 35.22
C TYR A 162 -14.91 16.41 35.53
N PRO A 163 -14.68 17.34 36.49
CA PRO A 163 -13.35 17.66 36.98
C PRO A 163 -12.62 16.44 37.56
N LEU A 164 -11.33 16.32 37.24
CA LEU A 164 -10.38 15.53 37.99
C LEU A 164 -9.97 16.36 39.20
N ASP A 165 -10.43 16.00 40.40
CA ASP A 165 -9.98 16.65 41.63
C ASP A 165 -8.47 16.38 41.82
N GLU A 166 -7.65 17.44 41.75
CA GLU A 166 -6.24 17.39 42.17
C GLU A 166 -6.21 17.03 43.67
N VAL A 167 -5.56 15.92 44.02
CA VAL A 167 -5.56 15.34 45.38
C VAL A 167 -4.96 16.34 46.38
N GLU A 168 -5.77 16.88 47.30
CA GLU A 168 -5.27 17.50 48.52
C GLU A 168 -4.48 16.46 49.33
N ALA A 169 -3.17 16.61 49.40
CA ALA A 169 -2.32 15.73 50.20
C ALA A 169 -2.56 16.02 51.70
N ALA A 170 -3.14 15.07 52.42
CA ALA A 170 -3.39 15.20 53.86
C ALA A 170 -2.06 15.30 54.64
N THR A 171 -1.74 16.49 55.16
CA THR A 171 -0.61 16.75 56.06
C THR A 171 -0.97 16.43 57.52
N TYR A 172 0.03 16.24 58.37
CA TYR A 172 -0.13 15.97 59.80
C TYR A 172 1.02 16.56 60.63
N PRO A 173 0.80 16.91 61.92
CA PRO A 173 1.83 17.52 62.75
C PRO A 173 2.95 16.54 63.12
N LEU A 174 4.18 17.04 63.15
CA LEU A 174 5.36 16.27 63.56
C LEU A 174 5.56 16.39 65.09
N THR A 175 5.23 15.31 65.82
CA THR A 175 5.40 15.27 67.28
C THR A 175 6.82 14.85 67.67
N SER A 176 7.29 15.37 68.80
CA SER A 176 8.64 15.11 69.32
C SER A 176 8.94 13.63 69.56
N THR A 177 7.94 12.83 69.97
CA THR A 177 8.04 11.37 70.15
C THR A 177 8.20 10.64 68.81
N ARG A 178 7.58 11.14 67.73
CA ARG A 178 7.63 10.50 66.41
C ARG A 178 9.00 10.66 65.76
N LEU A 179 9.63 11.82 65.98
CA LEU A 179 10.95 12.13 65.43
C LEU A 179 12.12 11.72 66.34
N GLU A 180 11.86 11.27 67.57
CA GLU A 180 12.89 10.99 68.58
C GLU A 180 14.01 10.07 68.08
N ALA A 181 13.66 9.02 67.33
CA ALA A 181 14.63 8.05 66.80
C ALA A 181 15.51 8.57 65.64
N PHE A 182 15.19 9.75 65.08
CA PHE A 182 15.89 10.33 63.93
C PHE A 182 16.82 11.50 64.30
N ARG A 183 16.87 11.86 65.59
CA ARG A 183 17.63 13.02 66.06
C ARG A 183 19.12 12.81 65.84
N THR A 184 19.78 13.84 65.36
CA THR A 184 21.24 13.88 65.26
C THR A 184 21.83 14.65 66.45
N PRO A 185 23.07 14.34 66.88
CA PRO A 185 23.76 15.09 67.92
C PRO A 185 24.37 16.41 67.42
N LEU A 186 24.10 16.79 66.17
CA LEU A 186 24.61 18.01 65.54
C LEU A 186 23.91 19.23 66.11
N ASP A 187 24.70 20.27 66.39
CA ASP A 187 24.20 21.59 66.77
C ASP A 187 24.39 22.55 65.60
N LEU A 188 23.27 23.01 65.04
CA LEU A 188 23.24 23.99 63.94
C LEU A 188 22.80 25.37 64.43
N THR A 189 22.84 25.64 65.75
CA THR A 189 22.52 26.98 66.27
C THR A 189 23.47 28.03 65.69
N GLY A 190 22.89 29.02 65.00
CA GLY A 190 23.63 30.11 64.34
C GLY A 190 23.96 29.86 62.85
N VAL A 191 23.51 28.75 62.25
CA VAL A 191 23.60 28.51 60.80
C VAL A 191 22.26 28.83 60.15
N ASP A 192 22.21 29.85 59.29
CA ASP A 192 20.97 30.24 58.61
C ASP A 192 20.55 29.19 57.56
N PRO A 193 19.27 28.81 57.47
CA PRO A 193 18.77 27.94 56.41
C PRO A 193 18.79 28.65 55.05
N GLY A 194 18.80 27.86 53.97
CA GLY A 194 18.51 28.36 52.63
C GLY A 194 17.07 28.86 52.50
N SER A 195 16.74 29.52 51.38
CA SER A 195 15.37 30.00 51.08
C SER A 195 14.33 28.89 50.97
N ASP A 196 14.76 27.63 50.96
CA ASP A 196 13.97 26.40 50.94
C ASP A 196 13.78 25.77 52.34
N GLY A 197 14.24 26.45 53.40
CA GLY A 197 14.14 25.96 54.77
C GLY A 197 15.12 24.82 55.10
N LEU A 198 16.08 24.51 54.22
CA LEU A 198 17.07 23.45 54.38
C LEU A 198 18.43 24.01 54.83
N HIS A 199 19.05 23.35 55.81
CA HIS A 199 20.43 23.60 56.23
C HIS A 199 21.38 22.67 55.48
N ARG A 200 22.53 23.22 55.04
CA ARG A 200 23.53 22.49 54.25
C ARG A 200 24.84 22.46 55.03
N LEU A 201 25.31 21.26 55.37
CA LEU A 201 26.57 21.05 56.09
C LEU A 201 27.26 19.80 55.55
N ASP A 202 28.57 19.90 55.27
CA ASP A 202 29.41 18.79 54.79
C ASP A 202 28.82 17.98 53.62
N GLY A 203 28.13 18.66 52.69
CA GLY A 203 27.52 18.05 51.51
C GLY A 203 26.20 17.32 51.77
N LYS A 204 25.67 17.32 53.00
CA LYS A 204 24.38 16.72 53.37
C LYS A 204 23.33 17.79 53.70
N LEU A 205 22.05 17.40 53.58
CA LEU A 205 20.90 18.25 53.85
C LEU A 205 20.28 17.95 55.22
N TYR A 206 19.89 19.02 55.93
CA TYR A 206 19.32 18.94 57.26
C TYR A 206 18.12 19.87 57.42
N VAL A 207 17.20 19.51 58.32
CA VAL A 207 16.09 20.35 58.78
C VAL A 207 16.13 20.50 60.29
N VAL A 208 15.72 21.67 60.78
CA VAL A 208 15.55 21.93 62.21
C VAL A 208 14.06 21.93 62.54
N ILE A 209 13.64 21.00 63.39
CA ILE A 209 12.25 20.87 63.82
C ILE A 209 12.25 20.80 65.36
N GLN A 210 11.54 21.73 66.00
CA GLN A 210 11.46 21.82 67.48
C GLN A 210 12.86 21.82 68.15
N ASN A 211 13.78 22.66 67.65
CA ASN A 211 15.17 22.81 68.11
C ASN A 211 16.06 21.54 68.05
N HIS A 212 15.68 20.54 67.25
CA HIS A 212 16.50 19.36 67.00
C HIS A 212 16.81 19.24 65.50
N VAL A 213 18.00 18.74 65.18
CA VAL A 213 18.52 18.62 63.81
C VAL A 213 18.28 17.22 63.28
N TYR A 214 17.74 17.13 62.07
CA TYR A 214 17.42 15.88 61.38
C TYR A 214 18.05 15.87 59.98
N GLN A 215 18.70 14.77 59.59
CA GLN A 215 19.19 14.60 58.22
C GLN A 215 18.03 14.27 57.29
N VAL A 216 18.00 14.88 56.11
CA VAL A 216 16.96 14.66 55.10
C VAL A 216 17.52 14.31 53.73
N LEU A 217 16.75 13.55 52.96
CA LEU A 217 16.98 13.28 51.54
C LEU A 217 15.77 13.71 50.73
N GLN A 218 15.95 14.16 49.49
CA GLN A 218 14.86 14.55 48.61
C GLN A 218 14.23 13.32 47.95
N ASP A 219 12.91 13.19 48.07
CA ASP A 219 12.13 12.11 47.45
C ASP A 219 11.59 12.57 46.10
N LEU A 220 12.33 12.30 45.02
CA LEU A 220 11.97 12.75 43.68
C LEU A 220 10.70 12.08 43.14
N GLU A 221 10.38 10.86 43.58
CA GLU A 221 9.17 10.16 43.17
C GLU A 221 7.93 10.73 43.86
N ALA A 222 8.08 11.25 45.08
CA ALA A 222 7.00 11.86 45.85
C ALA A 222 6.89 13.38 45.68
N SER A 223 7.93 14.04 45.17
CA SER A 223 7.99 15.49 45.01
C SER A 223 7.18 15.94 43.78
N SER A 224 6.57 17.12 43.88
CA SER A 224 6.03 17.85 42.74
C SER A 224 6.78 19.18 42.56
N PRO A 225 6.67 19.87 41.40
CA PRO A 225 7.31 21.16 41.18
C PRO A 225 6.89 22.25 42.18
N GLN A 226 5.78 22.06 42.88
CA GLN A 226 5.19 23.04 43.81
C GLN A 226 5.35 22.62 45.29
N ALA A 227 5.66 21.35 45.57
CA ALA A 227 5.81 20.80 46.91
C ALA A 227 6.95 19.77 46.93
N PRO A 228 8.20 20.19 47.20
CA PRO A 228 9.31 19.25 47.33
C PRO A 228 9.14 18.42 48.60
N VAL A 229 9.08 17.10 48.45
CA VAL A 229 8.96 16.17 49.57
C VAL A 229 10.36 15.73 50.00
N MET A 230 10.63 15.90 51.29
CA MET A 230 11.86 15.47 51.94
C MET A 230 11.59 14.27 52.83
N ARG A 231 12.61 13.43 53.04
CA ARG A 231 12.55 12.24 53.89
C ARG A 231 13.55 12.39 55.01
N ILE A 232 13.08 12.55 56.24
CA ILE A 232 13.92 12.45 57.43
C ILE A 232 14.45 11.03 57.54
N VAL A 233 15.75 10.86 57.71
CA VAL A 233 16.43 9.56 57.80
C VAL A 233 17.32 9.50 59.02
N ARG A 234 17.65 8.29 59.48
CA ARG A 234 18.63 8.09 60.56
C ARG A 234 20.02 8.08 59.96
N THR A 235 20.92 8.86 60.52
CA THR A 235 22.31 9.00 60.04
C THR A 235 23.06 7.66 59.96
N GLU A 236 22.67 6.69 60.79
CA GLU A 236 23.30 5.37 60.84
C GLU A 236 22.75 4.38 59.79
N ASP A 237 21.58 4.66 59.20
CA ASP A 237 20.94 3.74 58.27
C ASP A 237 21.60 3.83 56.87
N PRO A 238 21.75 2.71 56.14
CA PRO A 238 22.36 2.71 54.80
C PRO A 238 21.73 3.70 53.81
N ILE A 239 20.43 3.98 53.97
CA ILE A 239 19.72 4.94 53.12
C ILE A 239 20.26 6.38 53.25
N ALA A 240 20.76 6.78 54.42
CA ALA A 240 21.24 8.14 54.69
C ALA A 240 22.61 8.47 54.07
N LEU A 241 23.32 7.46 53.56
CA LEU A 241 24.66 7.60 53.00
C LEU A 241 24.67 8.17 51.57
N ASP A 242 23.52 8.42 50.94
CA ASP A 242 23.47 8.92 49.55
C ASP A 242 24.15 10.29 49.37
N ASP A 243 25.19 10.36 48.54
CA ASP A 243 26.00 11.58 48.36
C ASP A 243 25.28 12.68 47.57
N ASN A 244 24.22 12.35 46.84
CA ASN A 244 23.43 13.32 46.08
C ASN A 244 22.21 13.81 46.87
N ASN A 245 22.05 13.38 48.13
CA ASN A 245 20.89 13.64 48.98
C ASN A 245 19.55 13.23 48.34
N VAL A 246 19.53 12.15 47.54
CA VAL A 246 18.30 11.62 46.92
C VAL A 246 17.83 10.37 47.65
N TYR A 247 16.54 10.35 47.97
CA TYR A 247 15.89 9.21 48.61
C TYR A 247 15.60 8.10 47.58
N VAL A 248 15.98 6.86 47.92
CA VAL A 248 15.70 5.67 47.09
C VAL A 248 15.06 4.60 47.98
N ALA A 249 13.78 4.32 47.75
CA ALA A 249 12.96 3.47 48.62
C ALA A 249 13.46 2.01 48.78
N THR A 250 14.28 1.52 47.85
CA THR A 250 14.82 0.16 47.88
C THR A 250 16.02 0.00 48.82
N ARG A 251 16.60 1.10 49.35
CA ARG A 251 17.71 1.02 50.32
C ARG A 251 17.17 0.80 51.74
N PRO A 252 17.78 -0.10 52.54
CA PRO A 252 17.32 -0.34 53.91
C PRO A 252 17.50 0.89 54.81
N GLY A 253 16.45 1.25 55.55
CA GLY A 253 16.48 2.31 56.56
C GLY A 253 15.09 2.82 56.88
N ARG A 254 14.90 3.42 58.06
CA ARG A 254 13.64 4.10 58.40
C ARG A 254 13.66 5.51 57.80
N SER A 255 12.49 5.96 57.34
CA SER A 255 12.31 7.34 56.90
C SER A 255 10.97 7.93 57.32
N GLU A 256 10.90 9.25 57.43
CA GLU A 256 9.64 10.00 57.63
C GLU A 256 9.48 11.12 56.57
N PRO A 257 8.40 11.09 55.76
CA PRO A 257 8.12 12.13 54.77
C PRO A 257 7.64 13.45 55.37
N ILE A 258 8.23 14.54 54.90
CA ILE A 258 7.90 15.91 55.29
C ILE A 258 7.85 16.82 54.06
N VAL A 259 7.13 17.93 54.20
CA VAL A 259 7.08 19.04 53.24
C VAL A 259 7.17 20.36 54.00
N PHE A 260 7.71 21.39 53.37
CA PHE A 260 7.77 22.72 53.96
C PHE A 260 6.47 23.48 53.66
N ASP A 261 5.80 23.95 54.71
CA ASP A 261 4.63 24.83 54.63
C ASP A 261 5.02 26.25 55.08
N ASP A 262 4.62 27.26 54.30
CA ASP A 262 5.01 28.66 54.55
C ASP A 262 4.42 29.25 55.84
N ARG A 263 3.39 28.63 56.43
CA ARG A 263 2.74 29.10 57.67
C ARG A 263 3.15 28.28 58.88
N ASP A 264 3.20 26.96 58.74
CA ASP A 264 3.41 26.01 59.85
C ASP A 264 4.84 25.43 59.89
N GLY A 265 5.69 25.76 58.92
CA GLY A 265 7.04 25.22 58.78
C GLY A 265 7.03 23.78 58.27
N TRP A 266 8.02 22.98 58.68
CA TRP A 266 8.09 21.57 58.26
C TRP A 266 6.97 20.73 58.89
N VAL A 267 6.11 20.15 58.05
CA VAL A 267 4.99 19.28 58.44
C VAL A 267 5.13 17.89 57.82
N GLY A 268 4.51 16.89 58.45
CA GLY A 268 4.48 15.53 57.90
C GLY A 268 3.50 15.43 56.75
N ILE A 269 3.89 14.72 55.69
CA ILE A 269 3.02 14.48 54.53
C ILE A 269 2.83 12.99 54.33
N ALA A 270 1.62 12.57 53.95
CA ALA A 270 1.40 11.17 53.61
C ALA A 270 1.70 10.91 52.14
N VAL A 271 2.65 10.00 51.88
CA VAL A 271 3.08 9.63 50.53
C VAL A 271 2.60 8.22 50.21
N VAL A 272 2.14 8.02 48.98
CA VAL A 272 1.63 6.73 48.48
C VAL A 272 2.77 5.94 47.84
N GLY A 273 3.11 4.75 48.37
CA GLY A 273 4.16 3.88 47.80
C GLY A 273 5.26 3.50 48.80
N ALA A 274 6.05 2.48 48.43
CA ALA A 274 6.83 1.58 49.31
C ALA A 274 7.65 2.28 50.41
N GLY A 275 7.04 2.43 51.60
CA GLY A 275 7.69 2.97 52.79
C GLY A 275 6.75 3.38 53.93
N GLY A 276 5.43 3.49 53.68
CA GLY A 276 4.46 3.77 54.73
C GLY A 276 3.05 3.39 54.30
N MET A 277 2.57 2.23 54.74
CA MET A 277 1.23 1.74 54.43
C MET A 277 0.15 2.70 54.97
N ARG A 278 -0.83 3.04 54.11
CA ARG A 278 -2.17 3.49 54.55
C ARG A 278 -3.19 2.40 54.32
N ALA A 279 -4.04 2.19 55.33
CA ALA A 279 -5.24 1.38 55.24
C ALA A 279 -6.31 2.10 54.41
N ALA A 280 -6.94 1.32 53.53
CA ALA A 280 -8.27 1.49 52.93
C ALA A 280 -8.67 2.90 52.44
N GLY A 281 -8.61 3.08 51.12
CA GLY A 281 -9.45 4.06 50.42
C GLY A 281 -8.73 4.97 49.43
N ASN A 282 -8.07 4.41 48.42
CA ASN A 282 -7.95 4.96 47.06
C ASN A 282 -7.17 3.95 46.20
N ARG A 283 -7.88 3.20 45.34
CA ARG A 283 -7.31 2.17 44.47
C ARG A 283 -6.39 2.83 43.44
N THR A 284 -5.13 2.42 43.34
CA THR A 284 -4.29 2.78 42.19
C THR A 284 -4.93 2.24 40.89
N LEU A 285 -4.58 2.76 39.71
CA LEU A 285 -5.05 2.15 38.44
C LEU A 285 -4.67 0.66 38.38
N GLN A 286 -3.52 0.28 38.94
CA GLN A 286 -3.13 -1.12 39.12
C GLN A 286 -4.08 -1.89 40.05
N ASP A 287 -4.49 -1.33 41.19
CA ASP A 287 -5.46 -1.97 42.10
C ASP A 287 -6.88 -2.03 41.50
N ARG A 288 -7.25 -1.02 40.71
CA ARG A 288 -8.55 -0.95 40.03
C ARG A 288 -8.67 -2.03 38.97
N PHE A 289 -7.60 -2.29 38.23
CA PHE A 289 -7.55 -3.29 37.15
C PHE A 289 -6.81 -4.58 37.56
N ALA A 290 -6.54 -4.80 38.84
CA ALA A 290 -5.71 -5.92 39.32
C ALA A 290 -6.17 -7.28 38.80
N GLY A 291 -7.49 -7.53 38.81
CA GLY A 291 -8.05 -8.78 38.29
C GLY A 291 -7.88 -8.93 36.77
N GLN A 292 -7.98 -7.83 36.01
CA GLN A 292 -7.74 -7.85 34.56
C GLN A 292 -6.26 -8.01 34.23
N ILE A 293 -5.37 -7.40 35.02
CA ILE A 293 -3.91 -7.58 34.91
C ILE A 293 -3.52 -9.02 35.21
N GLU A 294 -4.07 -9.63 36.27
CA GLU A 294 -3.83 -11.03 36.61
C GLU A 294 -4.32 -12.00 35.51
N LEU A 295 -5.50 -11.72 34.95
CA LEU A 295 -6.02 -12.48 33.81
C LEU A 295 -5.10 -12.35 32.59
N LEU A 296 -4.63 -11.14 32.28
CA LEU A 296 -3.71 -10.87 31.18
C LEU A 296 -2.38 -11.60 31.35
N HIS A 297 -1.82 -11.63 32.56
CA HIS A 297 -0.62 -12.40 32.88
C HIS A 297 -0.85 -13.91 32.71
N THR A 298 -2.00 -14.41 33.16
CA THR A 298 -2.37 -15.83 33.02
C THR A 298 -2.45 -16.23 31.55
N GLU A 299 -3.11 -15.42 30.72
CA GLU A 299 -3.22 -15.66 29.28
C GLU A 299 -1.88 -15.56 28.55
N SER A 300 -1.03 -14.61 28.94
CA SER A 300 0.34 -14.50 28.43
C SER A 300 1.17 -15.74 28.77
N ALA A 301 1.04 -16.26 30.00
CA ALA A 301 1.69 -17.50 30.41
C ALA A 301 1.17 -18.73 29.65
N MET A 302 -0.14 -18.80 29.37
CA MET A 302 -0.72 -19.86 28.53
C MET A 302 -0.18 -19.82 27.10
N LEU A 303 -0.05 -18.62 26.52
CA LEU A 303 0.54 -18.43 25.19
C LEU A 303 2.00 -18.88 25.15
N GLU A 304 2.80 -18.52 26.16
CA GLU A 304 4.19 -18.94 26.23
C GLU A 304 4.33 -20.46 26.42
N ALA A 305 3.50 -21.08 27.27
CA ALA A 305 3.46 -22.53 27.41
C ALA A 305 3.08 -23.23 26.09
N ALA A 306 2.13 -22.67 25.33
CA ALA A 306 1.75 -23.18 24.02
C ALA A 306 2.89 -23.06 23.00
N ARG A 307 3.65 -21.95 23.02
CA ARG A 307 4.84 -21.74 22.20
C ARG A 307 5.94 -22.77 22.53
N GLN A 308 6.25 -22.97 23.81
CA GLN A 308 7.24 -23.95 24.23
C GLN A 308 6.86 -25.36 23.79
N ARG A 309 5.56 -25.70 23.88
CA ARG A 309 5.07 -26.98 23.38
C ARG A 309 5.21 -27.11 21.87
N ARG A 310 4.96 -26.05 21.09
CA ARG A 310 5.20 -26.05 19.64
C ARG A 310 6.68 -26.29 19.32
N ILE A 311 7.61 -25.64 20.04
CA ILE A 311 9.06 -25.85 19.85
C ILE A 311 9.41 -27.32 20.05
N GLN A 312 8.97 -27.93 21.15
CA GLN A 312 9.18 -29.35 21.42
C GLN A 312 8.64 -30.26 20.31
N LEU A 313 7.43 -29.98 19.81
CA LEU A 313 6.83 -30.75 18.72
C LEU A 313 7.54 -30.55 17.37
N THR A 314 8.15 -29.38 17.16
CA THR A 314 8.97 -29.10 15.97
C THR A 314 10.22 -29.97 16.01
N THR A 315 10.97 -29.95 17.12
CA THR A 315 12.14 -30.83 17.32
C THR A 315 11.75 -32.31 17.20
N ARG A 316 10.61 -32.70 17.76
CA ARG A 316 10.14 -34.08 17.66
C ARG A 316 9.85 -34.50 16.21
N TRP A 317 9.28 -33.61 15.40
CA TRP A 317 9.07 -33.86 13.97
C TRP A 317 10.41 -33.99 13.24
N GLU A 318 11.36 -33.08 13.49
CA GLU A 318 12.70 -33.09 12.89
C GLU A 318 13.45 -34.41 13.14
N GLU A 319 13.30 -35.01 14.33
CA GLU A 319 13.87 -36.31 14.69
C GLU A 319 13.30 -37.50 13.90
N VAL A 320 12.09 -37.37 13.34
CA VAL A 320 11.38 -38.47 12.67
C VAL A 320 11.19 -38.24 11.17
N ILE A 321 11.85 -37.24 10.57
CA ILE A 321 11.79 -37.00 9.12
C ILE A 321 12.20 -38.26 8.35
N GLY A 322 11.37 -38.68 7.39
CA GLY A 322 11.57 -39.89 6.60
C GLY A 322 11.21 -41.21 7.30
N ALA A 323 10.82 -41.18 8.57
CA ALA A 323 10.41 -42.36 9.32
C ALA A 323 8.87 -42.55 9.31
N ALA A 324 8.40 -43.75 9.65
CA ALA A 324 6.97 -44.10 9.65
C ALA A 324 6.09 -43.21 10.57
N GLY A 325 6.69 -42.56 11.58
CA GLY A 325 6.00 -41.66 12.52
C GLY A 325 5.91 -40.20 12.09
N GLU A 326 6.51 -39.81 10.96
CA GLU A 326 6.61 -38.41 10.52
C GLU A 326 5.24 -37.73 10.38
N ARG A 327 4.30 -38.40 9.71
CA ARG A 327 2.95 -37.87 9.50
C ARG A 327 2.23 -37.61 10.82
N THR A 328 2.35 -38.50 11.80
CA THR A 328 1.73 -38.34 13.12
C THR A 328 2.36 -37.16 13.88
N ALA A 329 3.68 -37.00 13.79
CA ALA A 329 4.37 -35.85 14.40
C ALA A 329 3.89 -34.52 13.79
N LEU A 330 3.74 -34.46 12.46
CA LEU A 330 3.20 -33.29 11.75
C LEU A 330 1.76 -32.95 12.15
N VAL A 331 0.88 -33.96 12.29
CA VAL A 331 -0.50 -33.74 12.78
C VAL A 331 -0.50 -33.12 14.17
N LEU A 332 0.32 -33.64 15.10
CA LEU A 332 0.42 -33.08 16.45
C LEU A 332 0.97 -31.65 16.43
N LEU A 333 1.97 -31.38 15.59
CA LEU A 333 2.54 -30.05 15.41
C LEU A 333 1.50 -29.07 14.86
N GLU A 334 0.75 -29.43 13.80
CA GLU A 334 -0.31 -28.60 13.24
C GLU A 334 -1.39 -28.28 14.28
N VAL A 335 -1.85 -29.27 15.04
CA VAL A 335 -2.85 -29.06 16.11
C VAL A 335 -2.32 -28.07 17.15
N GLN A 336 -1.04 -28.18 17.52
CA GLN A 336 -0.44 -27.25 18.47
C GLN A 336 -0.29 -25.83 17.90
N ILE A 337 0.08 -25.69 16.62
CA ILE A 337 0.17 -24.38 15.95
C ILE A 337 -1.21 -23.71 15.91
N HIS A 338 -2.29 -24.44 15.61
CA HIS A 338 -3.65 -23.90 15.67
C HIS A 338 -4.03 -23.42 17.07
N ARG A 339 -3.63 -24.13 18.13
CA ARG A 339 -3.87 -23.71 19.52
C ARG A 339 -3.11 -22.43 19.86
N GLU A 340 -1.84 -22.33 19.45
CA GLU A 340 -1.04 -21.10 19.62
C GLU A 340 -1.68 -19.92 18.87
N LEU A 341 -2.09 -20.12 17.61
CA LEU A 341 -2.77 -19.10 16.81
C LEU A 341 -4.11 -18.65 17.43
N ALA A 342 -4.89 -19.57 18.01
CA ALA A 342 -6.13 -19.21 18.70
C ALA A 342 -5.88 -18.35 19.94
N LEU A 343 -4.84 -18.66 20.73
CA LEU A 343 -4.43 -17.83 21.86
C LEU A 343 -3.93 -16.45 21.42
N LEU A 344 -3.16 -16.39 20.32
CA LEU A 344 -2.71 -15.12 19.73
C LEU A 344 -3.88 -14.28 19.23
N GLU A 345 -4.88 -14.89 18.58
CA GLU A 345 -6.10 -14.20 18.14
C GLU A 345 -6.83 -13.60 19.33
N ASN A 346 -7.11 -14.40 20.36
CA ASN A 346 -7.80 -13.95 21.56
C ASN A 346 -7.06 -12.80 22.26
N MET A 347 -5.74 -12.90 22.39
CA MET A 347 -4.91 -11.84 22.96
C MET A 347 -4.94 -10.57 22.10
N THR A 348 -4.80 -10.69 20.78
CA THR A 348 -4.83 -9.53 19.87
C THR A 348 -6.19 -8.83 19.94
N THR A 349 -7.28 -9.58 19.88
CA THR A 349 -8.64 -9.04 20.02
C THR A 349 -8.83 -8.35 21.36
N LYS A 350 -8.36 -8.95 22.46
CA LYS A 350 -8.41 -8.30 23.78
C LYS A 350 -7.63 -6.98 23.82
N TYR A 351 -6.44 -6.93 23.24
CA TYR A 351 -5.67 -5.68 23.19
C TYR A 351 -6.39 -4.60 22.38
N VAL A 352 -7.09 -4.98 21.31
CA VAL A 352 -7.87 -4.04 20.47
C VAL A 352 -9.14 -3.58 21.20
N ASP A 353 -9.94 -4.52 21.70
CA ASP A 353 -11.25 -4.26 22.29
C ASP A 353 -11.15 -3.57 23.65
N GLU A 354 -10.14 -3.92 24.44
CA GLU A 354 -9.93 -3.42 25.79
C GLU A 354 -8.84 -2.32 25.86
N HIS A 355 -8.64 -1.61 24.75
CA HIS A 355 -7.66 -0.52 24.60
C HIS A 355 -7.64 0.46 25.79
N ASP A 356 -8.82 0.93 26.23
CA ASP A 356 -8.95 2.07 27.13
C ASP A 356 -8.33 1.86 28.52
N TRP A 357 -8.43 0.66 29.08
CA TRP A 357 -7.78 0.40 30.37
C TRP A 357 -6.33 -0.05 30.20
N LEU A 358 -6.02 -0.75 29.10
CA LEU A 358 -4.66 -1.21 28.81
C LEU A 358 -3.69 -0.04 28.65
N ILE A 359 -4.10 1.06 28.02
CA ILE A 359 -3.28 2.28 27.92
C ILE A 359 -3.10 3.00 29.28
N LEU A 360 -4.00 2.78 30.24
CA LEU A 360 -3.93 3.38 31.57
C LEU A 360 -2.98 2.62 32.51
N VAL A 361 -2.81 1.31 32.31
CA VAL A 361 -1.95 0.47 33.15
C VAL A 361 -0.58 0.19 32.54
N LYS A 362 -0.42 0.33 31.22
CA LYS A 362 0.85 0.12 30.52
C LYS A 362 1.55 1.45 30.27
N ALA A 363 2.86 1.48 30.47
CA ALA A 363 3.68 2.66 30.21
C ALA A 363 3.62 3.06 28.72
N ASN A 364 3.91 4.33 28.44
CA ASN A 364 3.88 4.90 27.10
C ASN A 364 4.66 4.03 26.09
N GLY A 365 4.01 3.61 25.01
CA GLY A 365 4.59 2.79 23.94
C GLY A 365 4.54 1.27 24.18
N VAL A 366 4.46 0.79 25.43
CA VAL A 366 4.46 -0.65 25.75
C VAL A 366 3.27 -1.36 25.13
N TYR A 367 2.05 -0.82 25.31
CA TYR A 367 0.84 -1.36 24.71
C TYR A 367 0.95 -1.51 23.18
N ARG A 368 1.50 -0.48 22.50
CA ARG A 368 1.64 -0.49 21.04
C ARG A 368 2.66 -1.53 20.59
N ASN A 369 3.78 -1.64 21.29
CA ASN A 369 4.83 -2.61 21.00
C ASN A 369 4.33 -4.05 21.19
N GLU A 370 3.66 -4.35 22.30
CA GLU A 370 3.12 -5.69 22.55
C GLU A 370 2.03 -6.06 21.54
N LEU A 371 1.13 -5.14 21.20
CA LEU A 371 0.13 -5.38 20.16
C LEU A 371 0.77 -5.62 18.79
N HIS A 372 1.83 -4.88 18.47
CA HIS A 372 2.61 -5.09 17.25
C HIS A 372 3.30 -6.46 17.25
N GLU A 373 3.98 -6.83 18.34
CA GLU A 373 4.62 -8.14 18.52
C GLU A 373 3.61 -9.29 18.39
N LEU A 374 2.41 -9.17 18.99
CA LEU A 374 1.34 -10.16 18.86
C LEU A 374 0.94 -10.36 17.38
N ARG A 375 0.86 -9.29 16.60
CA ARG A 375 0.57 -9.36 15.16
C ARG A 375 1.71 -10.02 14.37
N GLU A 376 2.97 -9.68 14.63
CA GLU A 376 4.13 -10.34 14.00
C GLU A 376 4.17 -11.85 14.30
N LEU A 377 3.81 -12.23 15.53
CA LEU A 377 3.70 -13.62 15.94
C LEU A 377 2.56 -14.36 15.24
N LYS A 378 1.43 -13.69 14.92
CA LYS A 378 0.36 -14.26 14.09
C LYS A 378 0.85 -14.54 12.66
N VAL A 379 1.55 -13.59 12.02
CA VAL A 379 2.16 -13.77 10.69
C VAL A 379 3.09 -14.99 10.69
N SER A 380 4.01 -15.04 11.66
CA SER A 380 4.91 -16.18 11.85
C SER A 380 4.17 -17.50 12.13
N GLY A 381 3.08 -17.46 12.89
CA GLY A 381 2.22 -18.60 13.17
C GLY A 381 1.56 -19.16 11.90
N TYR A 382 1.04 -18.29 11.03
CA TYR A 382 0.46 -18.70 9.75
C TYR A 382 1.49 -19.33 8.80
N HIS A 383 2.69 -18.76 8.67
CA HIS A 383 3.76 -19.36 7.86
C HIS A 383 4.17 -20.76 8.38
N ARG A 384 4.30 -20.91 9.71
CA ARG A 384 4.60 -22.22 10.33
C ARG A 384 3.50 -23.24 10.09
N LEU A 385 2.23 -22.80 10.15
CA LEU A 385 1.10 -23.67 9.86
C LEU A 385 1.14 -24.15 8.40
N ILE A 386 1.34 -23.23 7.46
CA ILE A 386 1.46 -23.56 6.03
C ILE A 386 2.58 -24.57 5.80
N ALA A 387 3.77 -24.33 6.36
CA ALA A 387 4.92 -25.23 6.18
C ALA A 387 4.65 -26.64 6.72
N ALA A 388 4.09 -26.76 7.93
CA ALA A 388 3.74 -28.06 8.51
C ALA A 388 2.66 -28.78 7.68
N SER A 389 1.61 -28.06 7.28
CA SER A 389 0.53 -28.61 6.46
C SER A 389 1.01 -29.02 5.06
N ASP A 390 1.89 -28.26 4.42
CA ASP A 390 2.49 -28.60 3.11
C ASP A 390 3.29 -29.91 3.20
N MET A 391 4.14 -30.04 4.23
CA MET A 391 4.93 -31.26 4.46
C MET A 391 4.03 -32.47 4.73
N ARG A 392 2.99 -32.32 5.56
CA ARG A 392 2.03 -33.41 5.80
C ARG A 392 1.30 -33.78 4.53
N LYS A 393 0.87 -32.78 3.75
CA LYS A 393 0.12 -33.02 2.52
C LYS A 393 0.95 -33.74 1.47
N LEU A 394 2.23 -33.41 1.35
CA LEU A 394 3.15 -34.11 0.47
C LEU A 394 3.20 -35.62 0.78
N LEU A 395 3.23 -36.00 2.06
CA LEU A 395 3.19 -37.41 2.49
C LEU A 395 1.85 -38.09 2.21
N GLU A 396 0.74 -37.33 2.20
CA GLU A 396 -0.60 -37.83 1.91
C GLU A 396 -0.87 -38.04 0.42
N VAL A 397 -0.35 -37.15 -0.44
CA VAL A 397 -0.58 -37.18 -1.90
C VAL A 397 0.34 -38.18 -2.59
N ARG A 398 1.61 -38.27 -2.18
CA ARG A 398 2.61 -39.16 -2.79
C ARG A 398 2.16 -40.62 -3.03
N PRO A 399 1.44 -41.29 -2.10
CA PRO A 399 1.00 -42.68 -2.32
C PRO A 399 -0.27 -42.82 -3.17
N ILE A 400 -0.93 -41.73 -3.58
CA ILE A 400 -2.17 -41.78 -4.37
C ILE A 400 -1.82 -42.03 -5.83
N ASN A 401 -2.19 -43.21 -6.34
CA ASN A 401 -1.97 -43.58 -7.74
C ASN A 401 -3.09 -43.10 -8.68
N ASP A 402 -4.28 -42.79 -8.16
CA ASP A 402 -5.39 -42.25 -8.95
C ASP A 402 -5.22 -40.72 -9.13
N PRO A 403 -5.02 -40.22 -10.37
CA PRO A 403 -4.85 -38.80 -10.63
C PRO A 403 -6.04 -37.96 -10.15
N THR A 404 -7.26 -38.49 -10.25
CA THR A 404 -8.48 -37.76 -9.85
C THR A 404 -8.47 -37.50 -8.35
N ALA A 405 -8.32 -38.56 -7.54
CA ALA A 405 -8.20 -38.43 -6.09
C ALA A 405 -7.01 -37.57 -5.67
N ALA A 406 -5.87 -37.65 -6.38
CA ALA A 406 -4.70 -36.83 -6.11
C ALA A 406 -4.99 -35.34 -6.32
N TYR A 407 -5.55 -34.94 -7.46
CA TYR A 407 -5.86 -33.54 -7.74
C TYR A 407 -7.00 -32.97 -6.89
N GLN A 408 -8.01 -33.78 -6.52
CA GLN A 408 -9.02 -33.36 -5.54
C GLN A 408 -8.35 -33.02 -4.20
N THR A 409 -7.48 -33.92 -3.75
CA THR A 409 -6.73 -33.80 -2.51
C THR A 409 -5.79 -32.57 -2.51
N ILE A 410 -5.15 -32.27 -3.65
CA ILE A 410 -4.32 -31.06 -3.85
C ILE A 410 -5.19 -29.81 -3.85
N ALA A 411 -6.31 -29.78 -4.58
CA ALA A 411 -7.19 -28.62 -4.66
C ALA A 411 -7.76 -28.23 -3.28
N GLU A 412 -8.20 -29.20 -2.49
CA GLU A 412 -8.67 -28.94 -1.11
C GLU A 412 -7.57 -28.34 -0.23
N HIS A 413 -6.34 -28.83 -0.37
CA HIS A 413 -5.20 -28.34 0.39
C HIS A 413 -4.84 -26.90 0.01
N LEU A 414 -4.73 -26.61 -1.29
CA LEU A 414 -4.38 -25.27 -1.78
C LEU A 414 -5.47 -24.24 -1.43
N MET A 415 -6.75 -24.65 -1.42
CA MET A 415 -7.82 -23.79 -0.92
C MET A 415 -7.65 -23.46 0.57
N LYS A 416 -7.32 -24.46 1.42
CA LYS A 416 -7.03 -24.23 2.84
C LYS A 416 -5.80 -23.32 3.02
N LYS A 417 -4.73 -23.54 2.26
CA LYS A 417 -3.53 -22.70 2.25
C LYS A 417 -3.85 -21.26 1.86
N ARG A 418 -4.63 -21.05 0.80
CA ARG A 418 -5.12 -19.72 0.38
C ARG A 418 -5.89 -19.02 1.50
N ASN A 419 -6.80 -19.71 2.19
CA ASN A 419 -7.55 -19.13 3.31
C ASN A 419 -6.64 -18.70 4.47
N ILE A 420 -5.56 -19.44 4.73
CA ILE A 420 -4.55 -19.06 5.73
C ILE A 420 -3.78 -17.83 5.26
N LEU A 421 -3.37 -17.77 3.99
CA LEU A 421 -2.69 -16.60 3.42
C LEU A 421 -3.57 -15.34 3.44
N GLN A 422 -4.88 -15.45 3.24
CA GLN A 422 -5.80 -14.32 3.40
C GLN A 422 -5.82 -13.77 4.82
N LYS A 423 -5.82 -14.65 5.83
CA LYS A 423 -5.70 -14.24 7.24
C LYS A 423 -4.34 -13.60 7.52
N CYS A 424 -3.26 -14.14 6.94
CA CYS A 424 -1.93 -13.57 7.04
C CYS A 424 -1.87 -12.15 6.44
N GLN A 425 -2.44 -11.97 5.24
CA GLN A 425 -2.57 -10.68 4.57
C GLN A 425 -3.34 -9.66 5.40
N GLN A 426 -4.45 -10.07 6.03
CA GLN A 426 -5.20 -9.18 6.93
C GLN A 426 -4.35 -8.66 8.08
N VAL A 427 -3.59 -9.53 8.75
CA VAL A 427 -2.68 -9.12 9.83
C VAL A 427 -1.55 -8.24 9.31
N ALA A 428 -0.98 -8.55 8.14
CA ALA A 428 0.06 -7.73 7.51
C ALA A 428 -0.44 -6.32 7.19
N HIS A 429 -1.68 -6.16 6.73
CA HIS A 429 -2.31 -4.85 6.53
C HIS A 429 -2.44 -4.07 7.85
N GLU A 430 -2.78 -4.75 8.95
CA GLU A 430 -2.84 -4.11 10.27
C GLU A 430 -1.47 -3.62 10.75
N ILE A 431 -0.41 -4.40 10.53
CA ILE A 431 0.98 -4.00 10.81
C ILE A 431 1.38 -2.79 9.95
N GLN A 432 1.05 -2.80 8.65
CA GLN A 432 1.31 -1.69 7.74
C GLN A 432 0.59 -0.40 8.16
N ALA A 433 -0.61 -0.50 8.71
CA ALA A 433 -1.35 0.65 9.21
C ALA A 433 -0.73 1.25 10.48
N SER A 434 -0.04 0.46 11.30
CA SER A 434 0.50 0.90 12.60
C SER A 434 1.98 1.29 12.60
N SER A 435 2.80 0.84 11.63
CA SER A 435 4.25 1.06 11.59
C SER A 435 4.73 1.65 10.26
N ARG A 436 5.64 2.64 10.34
CA ARG A 436 6.30 3.23 9.16
C ARG A 436 7.41 2.34 8.57
N SER A 437 7.94 1.39 9.33
CA SER A 437 8.98 0.42 8.92
C SER A 437 8.43 -0.96 8.57
N SER A 438 7.10 -1.08 8.49
CA SER A 438 6.36 -2.33 8.30
C SER A 438 6.75 -3.14 7.05
N GLU A 439 7.19 -2.52 5.95
CA GLU A 439 7.60 -3.27 4.75
C GLU A 439 8.85 -4.13 4.99
N LEU A 440 9.86 -3.62 5.71
CA LEU A 440 11.07 -4.37 6.06
C LEU A 440 10.77 -5.45 7.11
N GLU A 441 9.98 -5.09 8.13
CA GLU A 441 9.55 -6.02 9.19
C GLU A 441 8.81 -7.23 8.60
N LEU A 442 7.85 -6.99 7.70
CA LEU A 442 7.11 -8.05 7.03
C LEU A 442 8.01 -8.92 6.13
N ALA A 443 8.98 -8.32 5.43
CA ALA A 443 9.95 -9.05 4.63
C ALA A 443 10.84 -9.97 5.49
N ASP A 444 11.27 -9.51 6.67
CA ASP A 444 12.07 -10.30 7.62
C ASP A 444 11.27 -11.49 8.19
N LEU A 445 9.95 -11.33 8.34
CA LEU A 445 9.01 -12.39 8.69
C LEU A 445 8.72 -13.35 7.53
N GLY A 446 9.26 -13.08 6.35
CA GLY A 446 9.07 -13.87 5.13
C GLY A 446 7.70 -13.67 4.48
N TYR A 447 6.99 -12.59 4.80
CA TYR A 447 5.70 -12.28 4.19
C TYR A 447 5.89 -11.69 2.79
N ASP A 448 5.21 -12.27 1.81
CA ASP A 448 5.09 -11.76 0.46
C ASP A 448 3.61 -11.67 0.09
N ALA A 449 3.11 -10.44 -0.10
CA ALA A 449 1.71 -10.19 -0.44
C ALA A 449 1.28 -10.85 -1.76
N LYS A 450 2.24 -11.27 -2.61
CA LYS A 450 1.98 -11.87 -3.93
C LYS A 450 1.94 -13.40 -3.87
N GLU A 451 2.38 -14.04 -2.79
CA GLU A 451 2.38 -15.52 -2.64
C GLU A 451 0.98 -16.12 -2.81
N ILE A 452 -0.05 -15.43 -2.33
CA ILE A 452 -1.45 -15.87 -2.44
C ILE A 452 -1.86 -16.14 -3.89
N HIS A 453 -1.31 -15.41 -4.86
CA HIS A 453 -1.64 -15.58 -6.27
C HIS A 453 -0.96 -16.81 -6.89
N GLU A 454 0.27 -17.15 -6.48
CA GLU A 454 0.90 -18.42 -6.90
C GLU A 454 0.15 -19.63 -6.35
N VAL A 455 -0.26 -19.59 -5.08
CA VAL A 455 -1.07 -20.66 -4.47
C VAL A 455 -2.42 -20.77 -5.18
N THR A 456 -3.03 -19.63 -5.52
CA THR A 456 -4.29 -19.60 -6.29
C THR A 456 -4.10 -20.18 -7.69
N ALA A 457 -2.98 -19.92 -8.35
CA ALA A 457 -2.69 -20.49 -9.67
C ALA A 457 -2.50 -22.01 -9.63
N GLY A 458 -1.80 -22.54 -8.61
CA GLY A 458 -1.73 -23.99 -8.40
C GLY A 458 -3.10 -24.61 -8.08
N TRP A 459 -3.97 -23.89 -7.36
CA TRP A 459 -5.34 -24.33 -7.12
C TRP A 459 -6.18 -24.36 -8.40
N VAL A 460 -6.07 -23.32 -9.25
CA VAL A 460 -6.71 -23.27 -10.57
C VAL A 460 -6.26 -24.44 -11.44
N GLU A 461 -4.98 -24.81 -11.39
CA GLU A 461 -4.47 -25.97 -12.12
C GLU A 461 -5.07 -27.29 -11.63
N ALA A 462 -5.02 -27.54 -10.32
CA ALA A 462 -5.62 -28.74 -9.76
C ALA A 462 -7.13 -28.84 -10.10
N ARG A 463 -7.86 -27.73 -10.06
CA ARG A 463 -9.26 -27.68 -10.48
C ARG A 463 -9.44 -27.88 -11.99
N SER A 464 -8.56 -27.32 -12.81
CA SER A 464 -8.62 -27.46 -14.27
C SER A 464 -8.39 -28.89 -14.73
N ARG A 465 -7.50 -29.62 -14.06
CA ARG A 465 -7.30 -31.07 -14.28
C ARG A 465 -8.60 -31.85 -14.03
N LEU A 466 -9.36 -31.46 -13.01
CA LEU A 466 -10.66 -32.05 -12.66
C LEU A 466 -11.82 -31.61 -13.57
N LEU A 467 -11.62 -30.66 -14.48
CA LEU A 467 -12.60 -30.31 -15.52
C LEU A 467 -12.54 -31.27 -16.71
N THR A 468 -11.54 -32.15 -16.77
CA THR A 468 -11.27 -33.03 -17.91
C THR A 468 -11.62 -34.48 -17.55
N ASP A 469 -11.97 -35.28 -18.56
CA ASP A 469 -12.24 -36.72 -18.38
C ASP A 469 -10.98 -37.52 -18.01
N ASP A 470 -9.79 -37.01 -18.37
CA ASP A 470 -8.49 -37.58 -18.03
C ASP A 470 -7.62 -36.51 -17.36
N PRO A 471 -7.59 -36.43 -16.01
CA PRO A 471 -6.76 -35.48 -15.28
C PRO A 471 -5.25 -35.62 -15.57
N GLY A 472 -4.80 -36.78 -16.07
CA GLY A 472 -3.41 -36.97 -16.48
C GLY A 472 -3.07 -36.30 -17.81
N ASN A 473 -4.07 -35.98 -18.63
CA ASN A 473 -3.88 -35.38 -19.94
C ASN A 473 -3.45 -33.91 -19.81
N SER A 474 -2.16 -33.66 -20.10
CA SER A 474 -1.59 -32.31 -20.05
C SER A 474 -1.88 -31.46 -21.30
N ASP A 475 -2.48 -32.06 -22.33
CA ASP A 475 -2.83 -31.39 -23.59
C ASP A 475 -4.28 -30.86 -23.59
N ALA A 476 -5.02 -31.06 -22.49
CA ALA A 476 -6.37 -30.54 -22.37
C ALA A 476 -6.37 -29.00 -22.30
N GLU A 477 -7.35 -28.37 -22.95
CA GLU A 477 -7.45 -26.90 -23.04
C GLU A 477 -7.46 -26.23 -21.65
N ALA A 478 -8.26 -26.75 -20.73
CA ALA A 478 -8.32 -26.23 -19.36
C ALA A 478 -6.96 -26.28 -18.63
N VAL A 479 -6.14 -27.31 -18.90
CA VAL A 479 -4.80 -27.44 -18.30
C VAL A 479 -3.82 -26.45 -18.92
N HIS A 480 -3.88 -26.22 -20.23
CA HIS A 480 -3.07 -25.19 -20.89
C HIS A 480 -3.40 -23.77 -20.39
N LEU A 481 -4.68 -23.49 -20.15
CA LEU A 481 -5.10 -22.24 -19.53
C LEU A 481 -4.52 -22.08 -18.12
N ALA A 482 -4.52 -23.16 -17.32
CA ALA A 482 -3.95 -23.13 -15.98
C ALA A 482 -2.44 -22.90 -15.97
N HIS A 483 -1.70 -23.56 -16.87
CA HIS A 483 -0.26 -23.33 -17.02
C HIS A 483 0.04 -21.87 -17.39
N SER A 484 -0.76 -21.29 -18.30
CA SER A 484 -0.64 -19.87 -18.68
C SER A 484 -0.91 -18.95 -17.48
N PHE A 485 -1.88 -19.29 -16.62
CA PHE A 485 -2.15 -18.53 -15.40
C PHE A 485 -1.04 -18.65 -14.36
N ILE A 486 -0.42 -19.83 -14.21
CA ILE A 486 0.75 -20.01 -13.34
C ILE A 486 1.93 -19.14 -13.80
N GLU A 487 2.19 -19.04 -15.10
CA GLU A 487 3.22 -18.15 -15.63
C GLU A 487 2.93 -16.69 -15.29
N ALA A 488 1.68 -16.25 -15.47
CA ALA A 488 1.27 -14.88 -15.14
C ALA A 488 1.43 -14.58 -13.65
N ALA A 489 0.98 -15.48 -12.77
CA ALA A 489 1.15 -15.33 -11.32
C ALA A 489 2.63 -15.33 -10.90
N SER A 490 3.44 -16.18 -11.52
CA SER A 490 4.89 -16.24 -11.27
C SER A 490 5.61 -14.97 -11.70
N ALA A 491 5.26 -14.42 -12.87
CA ALA A 491 5.79 -13.15 -13.35
C ALA A 491 5.39 -11.99 -12.43
N PHE A 492 4.12 -11.97 -11.96
CA PHE A 492 3.66 -10.97 -11.01
C PHE A 492 4.40 -11.03 -9.68
N ARG A 493 4.69 -12.22 -9.14
CA ARG A 493 5.49 -12.36 -7.92
C ARG A 493 6.90 -11.78 -8.09
N GLY A 494 7.49 -11.97 -9.27
CA GLY A 494 8.80 -11.42 -9.63
C GLY A 494 8.80 -9.94 -10.03
N ILE A 495 7.69 -9.21 -9.95
CA ILE A 495 7.56 -7.87 -10.55
C ILE A 495 8.60 -6.87 -10.05
N GLU A 496 8.99 -6.95 -8.78
CA GLU A 496 9.99 -6.04 -8.19
C GLU A 496 11.40 -6.28 -8.76
N SER A 497 11.66 -7.46 -9.35
CA SER A 497 12.92 -7.75 -10.04
C SER A 497 12.95 -7.21 -11.48
N ILE A 498 11.81 -6.81 -12.05
CA ILE A 498 11.75 -6.17 -13.37
C ILE A 498 12.23 -4.72 -13.23
N PRO A 499 13.05 -4.20 -14.17
CA PRO A 499 13.48 -2.80 -14.15
C PRO A 499 12.31 -1.83 -14.04
N GLU A 500 12.43 -0.81 -13.19
CA GLU A 500 11.34 0.14 -12.84
C GLU A 500 10.61 0.70 -14.07
N VAL A 501 11.38 1.05 -15.10
CA VAL A 501 10.87 1.59 -16.38
C VAL A 501 9.91 0.64 -17.10
N ALA A 502 10.08 -0.67 -16.94
CA ALA A 502 9.34 -1.71 -17.65
C ALA A 502 8.20 -2.34 -16.81
N ARG A 503 8.12 -2.04 -15.51
CA ARG A 503 7.15 -2.69 -14.60
C ARG A 503 5.70 -2.43 -15.00
N ILE A 504 5.36 -1.19 -15.37
CA ILE A 504 3.99 -0.85 -15.80
C ILE A 504 3.62 -1.61 -17.08
N ALA A 505 4.52 -1.62 -18.08
CA ALA A 505 4.31 -2.37 -19.32
C ALA A 505 4.14 -3.88 -19.07
N ALA A 506 4.95 -4.46 -18.18
CA ALA A 506 4.82 -5.87 -17.80
C ALA A 506 3.47 -6.15 -17.11
N LEU A 507 3.02 -5.29 -16.20
CA LEU A 507 1.72 -5.46 -15.54
C LEU A 507 0.54 -5.31 -16.50
N THR A 508 0.62 -4.37 -17.46
CA THR A 508 -0.37 -4.23 -18.53
C THR A 508 -0.47 -5.52 -19.35
N ASP A 509 0.65 -6.06 -19.84
CA ASP A 509 0.63 -7.32 -20.61
C ASP A 509 0.06 -8.49 -19.77
N LEU A 510 0.36 -8.54 -18.47
CA LEU A 510 -0.14 -9.58 -17.57
C LEU A 510 -1.65 -9.45 -17.33
N LEU A 511 -2.17 -8.23 -17.26
CA LEU A 511 -3.61 -7.96 -17.11
C LEU A 511 -4.35 -8.43 -18.36
N ASP A 512 -3.87 -8.08 -19.54
CA ASP A 512 -4.43 -8.48 -20.82
C ASP A 512 -4.42 -10.01 -21.01
N GLN A 513 -3.30 -10.65 -20.65
CA GLN A 513 -3.22 -12.12 -20.64
C GLN A 513 -4.19 -12.76 -19.65
N SER A 514 -4.36 -12.18 -18.46
CA SER A 514 -5.28 -12.71 -17.45
C SER A 514 -6.73 -12.59 -17.89
N ALA A 515 -7.11 -11.45 -18.49
CA ALA A 515 -8.44 -11.24 -19.07
C ALA A 515 -8.73 -12.21 -20.24
N ALA A 516 -7.72 -12.51 -21.06
CA ALA A 516 -7.80 -13.52 -22.11
C ALA A 516 -8.03 -14.92 -21.51
N ILE A 517 -7.24 -15.31 -20.50
CA ILE A 517 -7.35 -16.60 -19.80
C ILE A 517 -8.74 -16.76 -19.17
N ARG A 518 -9.22 -15.75 -18.43
CA ARG A 518 -10.54 -15.77 -17.80
C ARG A 518 -11.64 -15.95 -18.84
N SER A 519 -11.59 -15.17 -19.92
CA SER A 519 -12.57 -15.27 -21.01
C SER A 519 -12.55 -16.67 -21.65
N SER A 520 -11.39 -17.31 -21.79
CA SER A 520 -11.31 -18.69 -22.28
C SER A 520 -11.95 -19.68 -21.31
N TYR A 521 -11.72 -19.57 -20.01
CA TYR A 521 -12.40 -20.39 -19.00
C TYR A 521 -13.92 -20.23 -19.04
N GLU A 522 -14.42 -19.00 -19.11
CA GLU A 522 -15.87 -18.70 -19.17
C GLU A 522 -16.55 -19.40 -20.35
N ASN A 523 -15.82 -19.59 -21.45
CA ASN A 523 -16.32 -20.14 -22.70
C ASN A 523 -15.95 -21.61 -22.93
N LEU A 524 -15.35 -22.31 -21.95
CA LEU A 524 -15.14 -23.75 -22.03
C LEU A 524 -16.49 -24.47 -22.22
N ASP A 525 -16.50 -25.39 -23.18
CA ASP A 525 -17.66 -26.22 -23.50
C ASP A 525 -17.83 -27.30 -22.43
N LEU A 526 -18.63 -27.00 -21.41
CA LEU A 526 -18.92 -27.89 -20.29
C LEU A 526 -20.44 -28.08 -20.16
N PRO A 527 -20.92 -29.28 -19.77
CA PRO A 527 -22.33 -29.51 -19.55
C PRO A 527 -22.94 -28.49 -18.56
N PRO A 528 -24.10 -27.88 -18.88
CA PRO A 528 -24.75 -26.92 -17.99
C PRO A 528 -25.14 -27.59 -16.66
N ASP A 529 -25.11 -26.82 -15.56
CA ASP A 529 -25.48 -27.24 -14.20
C ASP A 529 -24.69 -28.43 -13.62
N SER A 530 -23.51 -28.71 -14.17
CA SER A 530 -22.59 -29.73 -13.68
C SER A 530 -21.70 -29.22 -12.52
N PRO A 531 -21.16 -30.10 -11.66
CA PRO A 531 -20.11 -29.72 -10.69
C PRO A 531 -18.89 -29.04 -11.33
N GLN A 532 -18.61 -29.38 -12.60
CA GLN A 532 -17.59 -28.73 -13.43
C GLN A 532 -17.94 -27.28 -13.75
N ALA A 533 -19.23 -26.95 -13.99
CA ALA A 533 -19.67 -25.58 -14.22
C ALA A 533 -19.49 -24.68 -12.98
N ASN A 534 -19.70 -25.21 -11.77
CA ASN A 534 -19.38 -24.50 -10.52
C ASN A 534 -17.86 -24.28 -10.38
N SER A 535 -17.07 -25.32 -10.65
CA SER A 535 -15.60 -25.23 -10.61
C SER A 535 -15.06 -24.20 -11.61
N ARG A 536 -15.63 -24.13 -12.83
CA ARG A 536 -15.34 -23.08 -13.81
C ARG A 536 -15.62 -21.69 -13.24
N ARG A 537 -16.77 -21.47 -12.59
CA ARG A 537 -17.12 -20.18 -11.99
C ARG A 537 -16.10 -19.75 -10.94
N GLU A 538 -15.75 -20.65 -10.03
CA GLU A 538 -14.76 -20.37 -8.99
C GLU A 538 -13.37 -20.05 -9.59
N ILE A 539 -12.97 -20.73 -10.67
CA ILE A 539 -11.73 -20.41 -11.40
C ILE A 539 -11.81 -19.00 -11.99
N THR A 540 -12.91 -18.66 -12.68
CA THR A 540 -13.06 -17.34 -13.31
C THR A 540 -13.06 -16.20 -12.28
N GLU A 541 -13.69 -16.41 -11.12
CA GLU A 541 -13.65 -15.47 -9.99
C GLU A 541 -12.22 -15.32 -9.42
N ALA A 542 -11.47 -16.42 -9.32
CA ALA A 542 -10.09 -16.38 -8.85
C ALA A 542 -9.16 -15.60 -9.81
N VAL A 543 -9.33 -15.78 -11.12
CA VAL A 543 -8.58 -15.00 -12.13
C VAL A 543 -8.99 -13.52 -12.10
N GLN A 544 -10.28 -13.21 -11.92
CA GLN A 544 -10.75 -11.83 -11.78
C GLN A 544 -10.14 -11.11 -10.55
N ILE A 545 -10.03 -11.81 -9.42
CA ILE A 545 -9.37 -11.26 -8.22
C ILE A 545 -7.88 -10.96 -8.50
N PHE A 546 -7.22 -11.78 -9.31
CA PHE A 546 -5.84 -11.54 -9.74
C PHE A 546 -5.73 -10.32 -10.67
N GLU A 547 -6.66 -10.14 -11.63
CA GLU A 547 -6.75 -8.94 -12.46
C GLU A 547 -6.81 -7.67 -11.60
N THR A 548 -7.68 -7.65 -10.58
CA THR A 548 -7.79 -6.52 -9.63
C THR A 548 -6.48 -6.25 -8.87
N ALA A 549 -5.72 -7.30 -8.54
CA ALA A 549 -4.43 -7.16 -7.88
C ALA A 549 -3.36 -6.55 -8.81
N LEU A 550 -3.34 -6.93 -10.08
CA LEU A 550 -2.48 -6.32 -11.10
C LEU A 550 -2.79 -4.83 -11.26
N GLU A 551 -4.07 -4.48 -11.42
CA GLU A 551 -4.53 -3.09 -11.51
C GLU A 551 -4.13 -2.26 -10.28
N SER A 552 -4.31 -2.83 -9.08
CA SER A 552 -3.94 -2.17 -7.83
C SER A 552 -2.44 -1.91 -7.73
N GLN A 553 -1.61 -2.86 -8.19
CA GLN A 553 -0.16 -2.69 -8.24
C GLN A 553 0.26 -1.63 -9.29
N MET A 554 -0.35 -1.63 -10.48
CA MET A 554 -0.12 -0.60 -11.49
C MET A 554 -0.46 0.78 -10.92
N ALA A 555 -1.62 0.92 -10.29
CA ALA A 555 -2.06 2.15 -9.67
C ALA A 555 -1.11 2.62 -8.55
N ARG A 556 -0.46 1.69 -7.83
CA ARG A 556 0.59 2.01 -6.85
C ARG A 556 1.82 2.59 -7.54
N TYR A 557 2.38 1.92 -8.56
CA TYR A 557 3.55 2.45 -9.27
C TYR A 557 3.28 3.80 -9.94
N HIS A 558 2.07 4.01 -10.47
CA HIS A 558 1.66 5.32 -10.98
C HIS A 558 1.64 6.42 -9.91
N ARG A 559 1.27 6.09 -8.65
CA ARG A 559 1.36 7.04 -7.53
C ARG A 559 2.81 7.34 -7.15
N ASP A 560 3.66 6.32 -7.12
CA ASP A 560 5.08 6.48 -6.75
C ASP A 560 5.83 7.33 -7.79
N GLN A 561 5.38 7.33 -9.05
CA GLN A 561 5.92 8.13 -10.16
C GLN A 561 5.44 9.61 -10.21
N GLU A 562 4.69 10.11 -9.22
CA GLU A 562 4.09 11.46 -9.20
C GLU A 562 5.10 12.64 -9.38
N ASN A 563 6.41 12.39 -9.34
CA ASN A 563 7.47 13.37 -9.59
C ASN A 563 8.04 13.37 -11.03
N THR A 564 7.51 12.55 -11.95
CA THR A 564 8.03 12.40 -13.32
C THR A 564 7.10 13.03 -14.36
N SER A 565 7.63 13.80 -15.32
CA SER A 565 6.82 14.53 -16.32
C SER A 565 6.20 13.68 -17.43
N ALA A 566 6.42 12.37 -17.49
CA ALA A 566 5.76 11.48 -18.45
C ALA A 566 5.80 10.01 -17.99
N LEU A 567 4.73 9.26 -18.26
CA LEU A 567 4.67 7.81 -18.03
C LEU A 567 5.55 7.05 -19.03
N PRO A 568 6.18 5.92 -18.61
CA PRO A 568 6.92 5.04 -19.50
C PRO A 568 6.04 4.47 -20.61
N ALA A 569 6.61 4.26 -21.79
CA ALA A 569 5.90 3.71 -22.94
C ALA A 569 5.60 2.19 -22.76
N GLN A 570 4.43 1.75 -23.20
CA GLN A 570 3.95 0.35 -23.08
C GLN A 570 4.74 -0.66 -23.96
N ASP A 571 5.37 -0.17 -25.02
CA ASP A 571 6.15 -0.94 -25.99
C ASP A 571 7.64 -1.08 -25.61
N GLN A 572 7.97 -0.94 -24.33
CA GLN A 572 9.32 -1.23 -23.85
C GLN A 572 9.69 -2.71 -24.08
N PRO A 573 10.96 -3.00 -24.44
CA PRO A 573 11.42 -4.37 -24.52
C PRO A 573 11.35 -5.00 -23.13
N ILE A 574 10.73 -6.18 -23.05
CA ILE A 574 10.69 -6.98 -21.82
C ILE A 574 11.51 -8.23 -22.08
N ASP A 575 12.73 -8.24 -21.58
CA ASP A 575 13.66 -9.37 -21.68
C ASP A 575 14.74 -9.23 -20.61
N PHE A 576 14.47 -9.80 -19.43
CA PHE A 576 15.30 -9.59 -18.25
C PHE A 576 15.46 -10.90 -17.46
N ASP A 577 16.69 -11.14 -17.03
CA ASP A 577 16.97 -12.20 -16.07
C ASP A 577 16.43 -11.79 -14.69
N PHE A 578 15.80 -12.73 -13.99
CA PHE A 578 15.40 -12.53 -12.61
C PHE A 578 15.61 -13.80 -11.79
N VAL A 579 15.91 -13.59 -10.52
CA VAL A 579 15.90 -14.65 -9.54
C VAL A 579 14.59 -14.49 -8.77
N PRO A 580 13.67 -15.48 -8.81
CA PRO A 580 12.44 -15.41 -8.03
C PRO A 580 12.74 -15.09 -6.56
N ALA A 581 11.89 -14.27 -5.93
CA ALA A 581 12.05 -13.88 -4.53
C ALA A 581 12.13 -15.15 -3.64
N GLN A 582 13.17 -15.24 -2.82
CA GLN A 582 13.42 -16.41 -1.98
C GLN A 582 12.62 -16.37 -0.68
N GLY A 583 11.81 -17.40 -0.44
CA GLY A 583 11.29 -17.72 0.89
C GLY A 583 12.17 -18.75 1.60
N ARG A 584 13.33 -18.33 2.12
CA ARG A 584 14.27 -19.07 3.01
C ARG A 584 14.77 -20.47 2.56
N THR A 585 15.75 -20.96 3.32
CA THR A 585 16.87 -21.87 2.99
C THR A 585 16.54 -23.10 2.14
N GLY A 586 17.15 -23.17 0.95
CA GLY A 586 17.18 -24.31 0.03
C GLY A 586 18.29 -24.14 -1.00
N ARG A 587 18.47 -25.15 -1.87
CA ARG A 587 19.41 -25.06 -3.01
C ARG A 587 19.08 -23.83 -3.84
N ALA A 588 20.09 -23.04 -4.24
CA ALA A 588 19.89 -21.85 -5.06
C ALA A 588 19.02 -22.20 -6.29
N PRO A 589 17.87 -21.55 -6.48
CA PRO A 589 17.02 -21.81 -7.63
C PRO A 589 17.78 -21.47 -8.90
N MET A 590 17.52 -22.21 -9.98
CA MET A 590 18.09 -21.88 -11.28
C MET A 590 17.57 -20.50 -11.71
N PRO A 591 18.43 -19.62 -12.26
CA PRO A 591 17.98 -18.32 -12.75
C PRO A 591 16.86 -18.50 -13.77
N ARG A 592 15.80 -17.71 -13.63
CA ARG A 592 14.69 -17.66 -14.58
C ARG A 592 14.80 -16.36 -15.38
N ARG A 593 14.18 -16.31 -16.55
CA ARG A 593 14.14 -15.13 -17.42
C ARG A 593 12.68 -14.78 -17.68
N VAL A 594 12.30 -13.54 -17.40
CA VAL A 594 11.03 -12.97 -17.87
C VAL A 594 11.30 -12.39 -19.24
N PHE A 595 10.53 -12.80 -20.23
CA PHE A 595 10.68 -12.30 -21.58
C PHE A 595 9.32 -12.14 -22.24
N ARG A 596 9.21 -11.16 -23.12
CA ARG A 596 8.05 -10.97 -23.99
C ARG A 596 8.28 -11.75 -25.28
N ALA A 597 7.39 -12.68 -25.56
CA ALA A 597 7.39 -13.47 -26.77
C ALA A 597 6.15 -13.15 -27.62
N LYS A 598 6.29 -13.27 -28.93
CA LYS A 598 5.18 -13.08 -29.85
C LYS A 598 4.48 -14.41 -30.08
N HIS A 599 3.24 -14.50 -29.62
CA HIS A 599 2.34 -15.65 -29.73
C HIS A 599 1.25 -15.33 -30.75
N HIS A 600 1.30 -15.97 -31.92
CA HIS A 600 0.23 -15.89 -32.93
C HIS A 600 -0.18 -14.45 -33.34
N GLY A 601 0.71 -13.46 -33.18
CA GLY A 601 0.43 -12.04 -33.46
C GLY A 601 0.22 -11.17 -32.22
N VAL A 602 0.10 -11.75 -31.03
CA VAL A 602 -0.07 -11.04 -29.75
C VAL A 602 1.18 -11.23 -28.88
N TYR A 603 1.59 -10.20 -28.16
CA TYR A 603 2.71 -10.32 -27.22
C TYR A 603 2.25 -10.91 -25.89
N LYS A 604 3.04 -11.82 -25.34
CA LYS A 604 2.82 -12.41 -24.02
C LYS A 604 4.10 -12.41 -23.21
N ILE A 605 3.92 -12.26 -21.90
CA ILE A 605 4.98 -12.46 -20.92
C ILE A 605 5.11 -13.96 -20.68
N SER A 606 6.33 -14.45 -20.79
CA SER A 606 6.69 -15.84 -20.52
C SER A 606 7.81 -15.89 -19.50
N VAL A 607 7.82 -16.94 -18.70
CA VAL A 607 8.84 -17.19 -17.67
C VAL A 607 9.48 -18.54 -17.95
N GLY A 608 10.78 -18.54 -18.25
CA GLY A 608 11.50 -19.77 -18.57
C GLY A 608 12.91 -19.81 -18.04
N GLN A 609 13.59 -20.93 -18.28
CA GLN A 609 14.98 -21.15 -17.92
C GLN A 609 15.87 -20.96 -19.16
N PRO A 610 16.84 -20.04 -19.13
CA PRO A 610 17.78 -19.87 -20.23
C PRO A 610 18.77 -21.04 -20.29
N ARG A 611 19.10 -21.47 -21.52
CA ARG A 611 20.17 -22.44 -21.81
C ARG A 611 20.85 -22.09 -23.12
N ARG A 612 22.07 -22.60 -23.31
CA ARG A 612 22.81 -22.46 -24.58
C ARG A 612 22.98 -23.82 -25.26
N THR A 613 22.82 -23.87 -26.57
CA THR A 613 23.16 -25.06 -27.37
C THR A 613 24.68 -25.23 -27.47
N ALA A 614 25.13 -26.41 -27.94
CA ALA A 614 26.54 -26.65 -28.25
C ALA A 614 27.11 -25.68 -29.29
N SER A 615 26.27 -25.11 -30.16
CA SER A 615 26.62 -24.09 -31.14
C SER A 615 26.58 -22.65 -30.59
N GLY A 616 26.31 -22.48 -29.29
CA GLY A 616 26.25 -21.17 -28.63
C GLY A 616 24.94 -20.40 -28.83
N ILE A 617 23.92 -21.01 -29.43
CA ILE A 617 22.60 -20.38 -29.61
C ILE A 617 21.89 -20.33 -28.25
N GLU A 618 21.41 -19.14 -27.87
CA GLU A 618 20.63 -18.95 -26.66
C GLU A 618 19.17 -19.37 -26.87
N LEU A 619 18.67 -20.19 -25.95
CA LEU A 619 17.31 -20.71 -25.92
C LEU A 619 16.71 -20.50 -24.53
N ILE A 620 15.39 -20.34 -24.46
CA ILE A 620 14.67 -20.29 -23.19
C ILE A 620 13.64 -21.41 -23.18
N ASP A 621 13.72 -22.30 -22.20
CA ASP A 621 12.74 -23.37 -21.98
C ASP A 621 11.73 -22.95 -20.92
N VAL A 622 10.46 -22.90 -21.31
CA VAL A 622 9.32 -22.83 -20.38
C VAL A 622 9.02 -24.24 -19.91
N ILE A 623 9.12 -24.47 -18.60
CA ILE A 623 9.04 -25.79 -17.96
C ILE A 623 7.68 -25.97 -17.30
N ASP A 624 7.21 -27.21 -17.28
CA ASP A 624 5.99 -27.58 -16.58
C ASP A 624 6.13 -27.28 -15.07
N PRO A 625 5.20 -26.50 -14.47
CA PRO A 625 5.27 -26.14 -13.05
C PRO A 625 5.31 -27.34 -12.09
N ASN A 626 4.69 -28.45 -12.47
CA ASN A 626 4.60 -29.67 -11.67
C ASN A 626 5.58 -30.75 -12.09
N ASN A 627 6.21 -30.61 -13.26
CA ASN A 627 7.23 -31.53 -13.75
C ASN A 627 8.46 -30.77 -14.29
N SER A 628 9.43 -30.52 -13.40
CA SER A 628 10.67 -29.83 -13.76
C SER A 628 11.50 -30.50 -14.88
N ALA A 629 11.23 -31.76 -15.22
CA ALA A 629 11.88 -32.46 -16.32
C ALA A 629 11.19 -32.25 -17.68
N GLN A 630 9.96 -31.74 -17.68
CA GLN A 630 9.15 -31.57 -18.88
C GLN A 630 9.22 -30.12 -19.38
N VAL A 631 9.77 -29.95 -20.58
CA VAL A 631 9.76 -28.66 -21.29
C VAL A 631 8.45 -28.54 -22.05
N LEU A 632 7.64 -27.52 -21.71
CA LEU A 632 6.39 -27.21 -22.41
C LEU A 632 6.66 -26.51 -23.74
N ARG A 633 7.55 -25.50 -23.73
CA ARG A 633 7.89 -24.69 -24.90
C ARG A 633 9.36 -24.28 -24.85
N THR A 634 9.99 -24.21 -26.02
CA THR A 634 11.34 -23.63 -26.18
C THR A 634 11.22 -22.40 -27.05
N TYR A 635 11.95 -21.35 -26.71
CA TYR A 635 12.05 -20.11 -27.49
C TYR A 635 13.49 -19.86 -27.91
N GLU A 636 13.64 -19.25 -29.07
CA GLU A 636 14.92 -18.75 -29.55
C GLU A 636 14.76 -17.33 -30.07
N GLN A 637 15.84 -16.56 -30.02
CA GLN A 637 15.84 -15.19 -30.51
C GLN A 637 16.01 -15.19 -32.04
N ARG A 638 15.03 -14.63 -32.76
CA ARG A 638 15.07 -14.41 -34.21
C ARG A 638 14.66 -12.98 -34.52
N GLU A 639 15.47 -12.25 -35.29
CA GLU A 639 15.18 -10.87 -35.71
C GLU A 639 14.90 -9.91 -34.51
N GLY A 640 15.54 -10.16 -33.36
CA GLY A 640 15.33 -9.37 -32.14
C GLY A 640 14.10 -9.76 -31.31
N GLU A 641 13.33 -10.77 -31.71
CA GLU A 641 12.14 -11.25 -31.00
C GLU A 641 12.33 -12.69 -30.50
N TRP A 642 11.76 -13.00 -29.34
CA TRP A 642 11.63 -14.39 -28.87
C TRP A 642 10.50 -15.09 -29.61
N ARG A 643 10.84 -16.12 -30.38
CA ARG A 643 9.90 -16.94 -31.14
C ARG A 643 10.00 -18.39 -30.72
N ARG A 644 8.87 -19.10 -30.73
CA ARG A 644 8.81 -20.51 -30.36
C ARG A 644 9.64 -21.35 -31.33
N VAL A 645 10.50 -22.20 -30.80
CA VAL A 645 11.22 -23.22 -31.57
C VAL A 645 10.26 -24.37 -31.87
N GLN A 646 10.04 -24.63 -33.15
CA GLN A 646 9.28 -25.77 -33.60
C GLN A 646 10.22 -26.93 -33.92
N ARG A 647 9.89 -28.13 -33.42
CA ARG A 647 10.64 -29.34 -33.77
C ARG A 647 10.21 -29.80 -35.16
N ALA A 648 11.18 -29.95 -36.07
CA ALA A 648 10.93 -30.58 -37.36
C ALA A 648 10.47 -32.03 -37.15
N GLN A 649 9.23 -32.34 -37.53
CA GLN A 649 8.72 -33.70 -37.49
C GLN A 649 9.09 -34.39 -38.80
N ASN A 650 9.76 -35.53 -38.71
CA ASN A 650 10.21 -36.27 -39.88
C ASN A 650 9.05 -37.15 -40.39
N ARG A 651 8.10 -36.55 -41.12
CA ARG A 651 6.92 -37.24 -41.68
C ARG A 651 7.09 -37.49 -43.18
N ALA A 652 6.46 -38.54 -43.68
CA ALA A 652 6.51 -38.88 -45.10
C ALA A 652 5.71 -37.88 -45.94
N LEU A 653 6.18 -37.59 -47.15
CA LEU A 653 5.55 -36.58 -48.03
C LEU A 653 4.04 -36.81 -48.28
N PRO A 654 3.54 -38.03 -48.54
CA PRO A 654 2.10 -38.26 -48.73
C PRO A 654 1.26 -37.92 -47.49
N GLU A 655 1.82 -38.15 -46.30
CA GLU A 655 1.15 -37.88 -45.03
C GLU A 655 1.04 -36.37 -44.79
N LEU A 656 2.12 -35.63 -45.07
CA LEU A 656 2.14 -34.17 -45.02
C LEU A 656 1.15 -33.55 -46.01
N MET A 657 1.04 -34.12 -47.22
CA MET A 657 0.07 -33.67 -48.22
C MET A 657 -1.37 -33.91 -47.78
N ALA A 658 -1.67 -35.08 -47.20
CA ALA A 658 -3.00 -35.37 -46.66
C ALA A 658 -3.38 -34.41 -45.53
N GLN A 659 -2.46 -34.13 -44.61
CA GLN A 659 -2.66 -33.18 -43.52
C GLN A 659 -2.85 -31.75 -44.03
N ALA A 660 -2.05 -31.32 -45.00
CA ALA A 660 -2.19 -30.01 -45.64
C ALA A 660 -3.58 -29.83 -46.25
N THR A 661 -4.06 -30.80 -47.02
CA THR A 661 -5.41 -30.78 -47.60
C THR A 661 -6.49 -30.70 -46.51
N GLN A 662 -6.40 -31.56 -45.49
CA GLN A 662 -7.35 -31.58 -44.38
C GLN A 662 -7.40 -30.23 -43.64
N ARG A 663 -6.25 -29.60 -43.36
CA ARG A 663 -6.19 -28.31 -42.67
C ARG A 663 -6.75 -27.18 -43.53
N LEU A 664 -6.48 -27.20 -44.84
CA LEU A 664 -7.07 -26.24 -45.78
C LEU A 664 -8.60 -26.32 -45.79
N GLU A 665 -9.16 -27.52 -45.80
CA GLU A 665 -10.62 -27.74 -45.74
C GLU A 665 -11.27 -27.22 -44.44
N GLN A 666 -10.50 -27.13 -43.35
CA GLN A 666 -10.98 -26.61 -42.06
C GLN A 666 -10.94 -25.06 -41.97
N SER A 667 -10.25 -24.38 -42.88
CA SER A 667 -10.00 -22.93 -42.77
C SER A 667 -11.26 -22.08 -42.74
N ASP A 668 -12.27 -22.41 -43.55
CA ASP A 668 -13.55 -21.68 -43.57
C ASP A 668 -14.34 -21.89 -42.26
N SER A 669 -14.27 -23.09 -41.69
CA SER A 669 -14.88 -23.36 -40.38
C SER A 669 -14.22 -22.53 -39.29
N HIS A 670 -12.89 -22.41 -39.29
CA HIS A 670 -12.17 -21.57 -38.33
C HIS A 670 -12.53 -20.08 -38.45
N LEU A 671 -12.65 -19.55 -39.67
CA LEU A 671 -13.12 -18.17 -39.89
C LEU A 671 -14.56 -17.97 -39.38
N ASN A 672 -15.44 -18.93 -39.62
CA ASN A 672 -16.82 -18.85 -39.14
C ASN A 672 -16.91 -18.88 -37.62
N SER A 673 -16.10 -19.71 -36.95
CA SER A 673 -15.98 -19.73 -35.49
C SER A 673 -15.49 -18.37 -34.96
N ALA A 674 -14.43 -17.80 -35.55
CA ALA A 674 -13.92 -16.49 -35.14
C ALA A 674 -14.96 -15.36 -35.32
N ARG A 675 -15.76 -15.40 -36.39
CA ARG A 675 -16.85 -14.43 -36.61
C ARG A 675 -18.02 -14.64 -35.65
N GLN A 676 -18.28 -15.87 -35.22
CA GLN A 676 -19.26 -16.14 -34.17
C GLN A 676 -18.78 -15.57 -32.84
N ASP A 677 -17.50 -15.75 -32.53
CA ASP A 677 -16.86 -15.19 -31.33
C ASP A 677 -16.89 -13.66 -31.34
N GLU A 678 -16.63 -13.03 -32.50
CA GLU A 678 -16.77 -11.59 -32.70
C GLU A 678 -18.20 -11.11 -32.39
N ARG A 679 -19.24 -11.78 -32.93
CA ARG A 679 -20.65 -11.42 -32.66
C ARG A 679 -20.99 -11.56 -31.18
N GLY A 680 -20.39 -12.54 -30.50
CA GLY A 680 -20.49 -12.71 -29.05
C GLY A 680 -19.66 -11.71 -28.25
N LYS A 681 -18.93 -10.79 -28.91
CA LYS A 681 -17.98 -9.85 -28.30
C LYS A 681 -16.96 -10.54 -27.40
N ARG A 682 -16.52 -11.74 -27.78
CA ARG A 682 -15.46 -12.47 -27.06
C ARG A 682 -14.15 -11.69 -27.10
N ASN A 683 -13.24 -12.03 -26.19
CA ASN A 683 -11.95 -11.36 -26.06
C ASN A 683 -11.18 -11.39 -27.41
N ALA A 684 -10.77 -10.23 -27.91
CA ALA A 684 -10.12 -10.10 -29.21
C ALA A 684 -8.77 -10.82 -29.28
N THR A 685 -8.01 -10.82 -28.17
CA THR A 685 -6.73 -11.54 -28.06
C THR A 685 -6.94 -13.04 -28.28
N ASN A 686 -7.96 -13.63 -27.68
CA ASN A 686 -8.29 -15.05 -27.88
C ASN A 686 -8.62 -15.37 -29.34
N ILE A 687 -9.37 -14.51 -30.03
CA ILE A 687 -9.73 -14.72 -31.44
C ILE A 687 -8.49 -14.64 -32.34
N VAL A 688 -7.61 -13.64 -32.11
CA VAL A 688 -6.35 -13.49 -32.86
C VAL A 688 -5.45 -14.69 -32.61
N GLU A 689 -5.32 -15.15 -31.36
CA GLU A 689 -4.51 -16.31 -31.04
C GLU A 689 -5.06 -17.60 -31.63
N PHE A 690 -6.38 -17.77 -31.63
CA PHE A 690 -7.02 -18.91 -32.26
C PHE A 690 -6.71 -18.97 -33.75
N LEU A 691 -6.99 -17.90 -34.51
CA LEU A 691 -6.72 -17.86 -35.95
C LEU A 691 -5.23 -17.88 -36.28
N GLY A 692 -4.42 -17.17 -35.50
CA GLY A 692 -2.97 -17.12 -35.69
C GLY A 692 -2.30 -18.47 -35.42
N GLY A 693 -2.81 -19.26 -34.46
CA GLY A 693 -2.34 -20.63 -34.22
C GLY A 693 -2.72 -21.59 -35.34
N LYS A 694 -3.90 -21.43 -35.96
CA LYS A 694 -4.26 -22.19 -37.17
C LYS A 694 -3.39 -21.78 -38.35
N ALA A 695 -3.11 -20.49 -38.52
CA ALA A 695 -2.23 -19.98 -39.56
C ALA A 695 -0.79 -20.49 -39.39
N GLU A 696 -0.25 -20.51 -38.18
CA GLU A 696 1.07 -21.07 -37.88
C GLU A 696 1.14 -22.56 -38.26
N ALA A 697 0.11 -23.35 -37.95
CA ALA A 697 0.07 -24.75 -38.36
C ALA A 697 0.10 -24.93 -39.89
N LEU A 698 -0.49 -24.02 -40.66
CA LEU A 698 -0.42 -24.03 -42.14
C LEU A 698 0.98 -23.66 -42.64
N ASP A 699 1.62 -22.65 -42.05
CA ASP A 699 3.00 -22.25 -42.38
C ASP A 699 4.00 -23.37 -42.08
N ASP A 700 3.77 -24.09 -40.99
CA ASP A 700 4.61 -25.21 -40.57
C ASP A 700 4.49 -26.38 -41.51
N LEU A 701 3.28 -26.70 -41.97
CA LEU A 701 3.06 -27.71 -42.99
C LEU A 701 3.70 -27.30 -44.32
N ALA A 702 3.61 -26.03 -44.70
CA ALA A 702 4.26 -25.51 -45.90
C ALA A 702 5.79 -25.71 -45.82
N ARG A 703 6.40 -25.35 -44.68
CA ARG A 703 7.85 -25.54 -44.46
C ARG A 703 8.25 -27.01 -44.44
N GLN A 704 7.46 -27.87 -43.79
CA GLN A 704 7.73 -29.32 -43.75
C GLN A 704 7.62 -29.96 -45.14
N LEU A 705 6.65 -29.56 -45.96
CA LEU A 705 6.52 -30.03 -47.35
C LEU A 705 7.74 -29.65 -48.20
N GLU A 706 8.25 -28.42 -48.06
CA GLU A 706 9.43 -27.95 -48.79
C GLU A 706 10.71 -28.68 -48.39
N LEU A 707 10.82 -29.12 -47.13
CA LEU A 707 12.00 -29.83 -46.60
C LEU A 707 11.92 -31.36 -46.77
N ALA A 708 10.74 -31.91 -47.03
CA ALA A 708 10.53 -33.36 -47.10
C ALA A 708 11.20 -33.97 -48.35
N PRO A 709 11.82 -35.16 -48.24
CA PRO A 709 12.36 -35.89 -49.39
C PRO A 709 11.27 -36.14 -50.44
N ASN A 710 11.51 -35.71 -51.68
CA ASN A 710 10.58 -35.85 -52.80
C ASN A 710 11.21 -36.66 -53.96
N PRO A 711 11.49 -37.96 -53.76
CA PRO A 711 12.19 -38.78 -54.75
C PRO A 711 11.39 -38.99 -56.04
N THR A 712 10.07 -38.86 -55.99
CA THR A 712 9.15 -39.05 -57.12
C THR A 712 8.95 -37.77 -57.95
N GLY A 713 9.46 -36.62 -57.49
CA GLY A 713 9.31 -35.35 -58.19
C GLY A 713 7.88 -34.77 -58.18
N ASN A 714 7.09 -35.06 -57.14
CA ASN A 714 5.72 -34.54 -57.02
C ASN A 714 5.73 -32.99 -57.03
N ASN A 715 4.89 -32.36 -57.83
CA ASN A 715 4.78 -30.90 -57.84
C ASN A 715 3.99 -30.40 -56.62
N ILE A 716 4.69 -30.01 -55.57
CA ILE A 716 4.11 -29.52 -54.30
C ILE A 716 3.91 -28.00 -54.25
N ALA A 717 4.44 -27.24 -55.23
CA ALA A 717 4.45 -25.79 -55.19
C ALA A 717 3.05 -25.15 -55.09
N PRO A 718 2.01 -25.62 -55.83
CA PRO A 718 0.66 -25.07 -55.70
C PRO A 718 0.05 -25.28 -54.31
N LEU A 719 0.32 -26.43 -53.68
CA LEU A 719 -0.18 -26.74 -52.34
C LEU A 719 0.48 -25.84 -51.30
N VAL A 720 1.81 -25.68 -51.36
CA VAL A 720 2.57 -24.77 -50.50
C VAL A 720 2.09 -23.33 -50.65
N GLN A 721 1.84 -22.87 -51.88
CA GLN A 721 1.29 -21.54 -52.14
C GLN A 721 -0.09 -21.35 -51.50
N ARG A 722 -0.99 -22.34 -51.64
CA ARG A 722 -2.33 -22.29 -51.04
C ARG A 722 -2.28 -22.27 -49.51
N LEU A 723 -1.40 -23.06 -48.90
CA LEU A 723 -1.17 -23.03 -47.44
C LEU A 723 -0.77 -21.64 -46.96
N ARG A 724 0.17 -20.98 -47.65
CA ARG A 724 0.61 -19.62 -47.31
C ARG A 724 -0.50 -18.58 -47.52
N GLN A 725 -1.30 -18.71 -48.57
CA GLN A 725 -2.43 -17.83 -48.83
C GLN A 725 -3.51 -17.94 -47.76
N ASP A 726 -3.94 -19.15 -47.41
CA ASP A 726 -4.94 -19.37 -46.36
C ASP A 726 -4.42 -18.96 -44.99
N SER A 727 -3.13 -19.22 -44.71
CA SER A 727 -2.43 -18.72 -43.53
C SER A 727 -2.49 -17.19 -43.40
N GLN A 728 -2.17 -16.46 -44.48
CA GLN A 728 -2.31 -15.00 -44.52
C GLN A 728 -3.76 -14.56 -44.35
N ARG A 729 -4.72 -15.26 -44.98
CA ARG A 729 -6.16 -14.98 -44.88
C ARG A 729 -6.66 -15.09 -43.44
N LEU A 730 -6.27 -16.15 -42.72
CA LEU A 730 -6.63 -16.34 -41.31
C LEU A 730 -6.07 -15.22 -40.43
N ARG A 731 -4.82 -14.81 -40.64
CA ARG A 731 -4.22 -13.69 -39.88
C ARG A 731 -4.87 -12.35 -40.19
N ALA A 732 -5.15 -12.08 -41.46
CA ALA A 732 -5.83 -10.84 -41.87
C ALA A 732 -7.22 -10.74 -41.25
N GLU A 733 -8.01 -11.83 -41.27
CA GLU A 733 -9.34 -11.82 -40.61
C GLU A 733 -9.21 -11.61 -39.10
N GLY A 734 -8.25 -12.28 -38.43
CA GLY A 734 -8.04 -12.10 -36.99
C GLY A 734 -7.70 -10.65 -36.64
N GLU A 735 -6.86 -10.02 -37.44
CA GLU A 735 -6.50 -8.62 -37.28
C GLU A 735 -7.69 -7.67 -37.53
N ASP A 736 -8.45 -7.91 -38.60
CA ASP A 736 -9.62 -7.13 -38.92
C ASP A 736 -10.70 -7.24 -37.81
N ILE A 737 -10.90 -8.43 -37.25
CA ILE A 737 -11.78 -8.66 -36.10
C ILE A 737 -11.27 -7.88 -34.88
N ARG A 738 -9.97 -7.97 -34.57
CA ARG A 738 -9.35 -7.26 -33.44
C ARG A 738 -9.58 -5.76 -33.54
N ILE A 739 -9.33 -5.16 -34.70
CA ILE A 739 -9.55 -3.74 -34.96
C ILE A 739 -11.03 -3.37 -34.73
N ARG A 740 -11.98 -4.17 -35.23
CA ARG A 740 -13.42 -3.91 -35.05
C ARG A 740 -13.84 -3.99 -33.58
N LEU A 741 -13.39 -5.01 -32.87
CA LEU A 741 -13.69 -5.17 -31.43
C LEU A 741 -13.02 -4.08 -30.58
N TYR A 742 -11.82 -3.65 -30.94
CA TYR A 742 -11.13 -2.58 -30.22
C TYR A 742 -11.82 -1.23 -30.38
N LYS A 743 -12.57 -1.01 -31.46
CA LYS A 743 -13.38 0.20 -31.69
C LYS A 743 -14.72 0.20 -30.92
N ASP A 744 -15.02 -0.81 -30.10
CA ASP A 744 -16.22 -0.81 -29.26
C ASP A 744 -16.18 0.33 -28.24
N LYS A 745 -17.06 1.32 -28.42
CA LYS A 745 -17.11 2.55 -27.62
C LYS A 745 -17.44 2.31 -26.15
N ALA A 746 -18.04 1.16 -25.83
CA ALA A 746 -18.37 0.79 -24.46
C ALA A 746 -17.14 0.43 -23.62
N PHE A 747 -16.00 0.15 -24.26
CA PHE A 747 -14.78 -0.25 -23.58
C PHE A 747 -13.72 0.86 -23.66
N LEU A 748 -13.16 1.26 -22.52
CA LEU A 748 -12.05 2.21 -22.45
C LEU A 748 -10.75 1.44 -22.19
N SER A 749 -9.76 1.63 -23.05
CA SER A 749 -8.40 1.11 -22.83
C SER A 749 -7.38 1.97 -23.55
N ALA A 750 -6.35 2.40 -22.81
CA ALA A 750 -5.25 3.15 -23.38
C ALA A 750 -4.41 2.29 -24.33
N GLU A 751 -4.25 1.00 -24.04
CA GLU A 751 -3.56 0.05 -24.92
C GLU A 751 -4.30 -0.17 -26.24
N ARG A 752 -5.62 -0.40 -26.20
CA ARG A 752 -6.42 -0.53 -27.42
C ARG A 752 -6.32 0.73 -28.27
N LEU A 753 -6.32 1.90 -27.64
CA LEU A 753 -6.11 3.16 -28.34
C LEU A 753 -4.72 3.24 -28.97
N ALA A 754 -3.66 2.94 -28.21
CA ALA A 754 -2.28 2.93 -28.70
C ALA A 754 -2.14 1.98 -29.89
N TYR A 755 -2.78 0.81 -29.82
CA TYR A 755 -2.84 -0.16 -30.89
C TYR A 755 -3.55 0.40 -32.13
N LEU A 756 -4.77 0.93 -31.98
CA LEU A 756 -5.54 1.50 -33.08
C LEU A 756 -4.82 2.69 -33.73
N ILE A 757 -4.11 3.52 -32.96
CA ILE A 757 -3.23 4.57 -33.47
C ILE A 757 -2.09 3.95 -34.30
N SER A 758 -1.44 2.89 -33.82
CA SER A 758 -0.36 2.21 -34.55
C SER A 758 -0.83 1.57 -35.86
N GLN A 759 -2.10 1.17 -35.93
CA GLN A 759 -2.75 0.64 -37.14
C GLN A 759 -3.41 1.73 -38.01
N GLU A 760 -3.12 3.02 -37.73
CA GLU A 760 -3.67 4.17 -38.43
C GLU A 760 -5.22 4.21 -38.46
N GLN A 761 -5.88 3.65 -37.46
CA GLN A 761 -7.35 3.53 -37.40
C GLN A 761 -8.05 4.73 -36.74
N ILE A 762 -7.30 5.64 -36.13
CA ILE A 762 -7.81 6.78 -35.36
C ILE A 762 -7.47 8.10 -36.04
N GLY A 763 -8.47 8.98 -36.17
CA GLY A 763 -8.30 10.40 -36.41
C GLY A 763 -8.50 11.19 -35.11
N VAL A 764 -7.81 12.31 -34.95
CA VAL A 764 -7.89 13.11 -33.72
C VAL A 764 -8.29 14.55 -34.04
N VAL A 765 -9.21 15.10 -33.26
CA VAL A 765 -9.59 16.52 -33.34
C VAL A 765 -9.53 17.13 -31.95
N LYS A 766 -8.75 18.19 -31.76
CA LYS A 766 -8.76 18.95 -30.51
C LYS A 766 -10.06 19.76 -30.42
N THR A 767 -10.95 19.39 -29.48
CA THR A 767 -12.25 20.06 -29.33
C THR A 767 -12.18 21.20 -28.33
N HIS A 768 -11.34 21.09 -27.31
CA HIS A 768 -11.17 22.12 -26.30
C HIS A 768 -9.71 22.30 -25.93
N SER A 769 -9.30 23.54 -25.71
CA SER A 769 -7.93 23.91 -25.36
C SER A 769 -7.91 24.70 -24.06
N ARG A 770 -7.19 24.19 -23.07
CA ARG A 770 -6.88 24.82 -21.77
C ARG A 770 -8.11 25.41 -21.08
N LEU A 771 -9.20 24.65 -21.03
CA LEU A 771 -10.40 25.00 -20.27
C LEU A 771 -10.05 25.17 -18.79
N ALA A 772 -10.22 26.39 -18.26
CA ALA A 772 -9.98 26.65 -16.85
C ALA A 772 -11.09 26.01 -16.00
N LEU A 773 -10.69 25.15 -15.06
CA LEU A 773 -11.56 24.47 -14.11
C LEU A 773 -11.14 24.82 -12.67
N GLY A 774 -12.11 24.91 -11.76
CA GLY A 774 -11.87 25.26 -10.36
C GLY A 774 -11.61 26.76 -10.11
N LYS A 775 -11.35 27.12 -8.84
CA LYS A 775 -11.04 28.50 -8.39
C LYS A 775 -9.90 28.50 -7.37
N GLY A 776 -9.17 29.60 -7.28
CA GLY A 776 -8.08 29.79 -6.32
C GLY A 776 -6.98 28.72 -6.44
N LYS A 777 -6.56 28.13 -5.32
CA LYS A 777 -5.54 27.07 -5.27
C LYS A 777 -5.95 25.75 -5.94
N ARG A 778 -7.23 25.58 -6.33
CA ARG A 778 -7.73 24.41 -7.07
C ARG A 778 -7.91 24.66 -8.57
N LYS A 779 -7.44 25.81 -9.07
CA LYS A 779 -7.49 26.13 -10.50
C LYS A 779 -6.57 25.18 -11.26
N HIS A 780 -7.11 24.54 -12.28
CA HIS A 780 -6.36 23.70 -13.22
C HIS A 780 -6.94 23.90 -14.62
N PHE A 781 -6.29 23.36 -15.64
CA PHE A 781 -6.65 23.52 -17.03
C PHE A 781 -6.87 22.17 -17.69
N LEU A 782 -7.80 22.07 -18.64
CA LEU A 782 -8.16 20.83 -19.32
C LEU A 782 -8.14 21.00 -20.85
N ASP A 783 -7.44 20.12 -21.54
CA ASP A 783 -7.62 19.88 -22.97
C ASP A 783 -8.53 18.66 -23.20
N ILE A 784 -9.34 18.72 -24.25
CA ILE A 784 -10.17 17.59 -24.69
C ILE A 784 -9.90 17.34 -26.17
N TYR A 785 -9.55 16.10 -26.50
CA TYR A 785 -9.35 15.61 -27.85
C TYR A 785 -10.43 14.57 -28.16
N SER A 786 -11.12 14.73 -29.28
CA SER A 786 -12.06 13.73 -29.80
C SER A 786 -11.29 12.72 -30.65
N LEU A 787 -11.43 11.45 -30.30
CA LEU A 787 -10.80 10.32 -30.97
C LEU A 787 -11.85 9.64 -31.85
N ASN A 788 -11.65 9.71 -33.16
CA ASN A 788 -12.64 9.32 -34.15
C ASN A 788 -12.15 8.10 -34.93
N ASP A 789 -13.06 7.23 -35.38
CA ASP A 789 -12.72 6.23 -36.38
C ASP A 789 -12.30 6.95 -37.66
N ARG A 790 -11.07 6.70 -38.12
CA ARG A 790 -10.51 7.38 -39.29
C ARG A 790 -11.31 7.14 -40.57
N ARG A 791 -11.95 5.98 -40.71
CA ARG A 791 -12.70 5.59 -41.91
C ARG A 791 -14.10 6.19 -41.93
N THR A 792 -14.80 6.18 -40.80
CA THR A 792 -16.21 6.64 -40.74
C THR A 792 -16.35 8.07 -40.22
N ALA A 793 -15.26 8.65 -39.69
CA ALA A 793 -15.22 9.91 -38.94
C ALA A 793 -16.10 9.91 -37.67
N GLU A 794 -16.61 8.75 -37.27
CA GLU A 794 -17.49 8.62 -36.12
C GLU A 794 -16.69 8.79 -34.82
N PRO A 795 -17.12 9.66 -33.88
CA PRO A 795 -16.47 9.76 -32.58
C PRO A 795 -16.56 8.44 -31.80
N LEU A 796 -15.44 8.01 -31.24
CA LEU A 796 -15.34 6.81 -30.41
C LEU A 796 -15.25 7.18 -28.93
N TRP A 797 -14.26 8.01 -28.58
CA TRP A 797 -13.97 8.42 -27.19
C TRP A 797 -13.41 9.83 -27.12
N HIS A 798 -13.30 10.37 -25.91
CA HIS A 798 -12.55 11.60 -25.66
C HIS A 798 -11.32 11.34 -24.79
N ALA A 799 -10.17 11.88 -25.19
CA ALA A 799 -8.97 11.95 -24.37
C ALA A 799 -8.90 13.30 -23.65
N HIS A 800 -8.72 13.25 -22.35
CA HIS A 800 -8.67 14.40 -21.45
C HIS A 800 -7.25 14.55 -20.93
N PHE A 801 -6.71 15.77 -20.96
CA PHE A 801 -5.39 16.08 -20.39
C PHE A 801 -5.50 17.26 -19.44
N HIS A 802 -5.17 17.04 -18.17
CA HIS A 802 -5.18 18.09 -17.13
C HIS A 802 -3.80 18.71 -16.91
N TYR A 803 -3.77 20.03 -16.67
CA TYR A 803 -2.56 20.83 -16.50
C TYR A 803 -2.70 21.74 -15.29
N GLU A 804 -1.60 21.98 -14.59
CA GLU A 804 -1.56 22.94 -13.48
C GLU A 804 -1.63 24.39 -13.97
N LYS A 805 -0.96 24.68 -15.09
CA LYS A 805 -0.83 26.02 -15.66
C LYS A 805 -1.38 26.06 -17.09
N GLN A 806 -1.80 27.26 -17.51
CA GLN A 806 -2.41 27.47 -18.83
C GLN A 806 -1.39 27.30 -19.96
N ASP A 807 -0.17 27.73 -19.70
CA ASP A 807 0.98 27.78 -20.60
C ASP A 807 1.89 26.55 -20.47
N SER A 808 1.51 25.55 -19.67
CA SER A 808 2.22 24.27 -19.61
C SER A 808 2.40 23.69 -21.02
N PRO A 809 3.59 23.20 -21.40
CA PRO A 809 3.78 22.44 -22.64
C PRO A 809 2.79 21.28 -22.76
N VAL A 810 2.44 20.87 -23.98
CA VAL A 810 1.38 19.88 -24.23
C VAL A 810 1.69 18.51 -23.59
N LEU A 811 2.96 18.10 -23.56
CA LEU A 811 3.37 16.88 -22.87
C LEU A 811 3.48 17.01 -21.35
N ASN A 812 3.44 18.23 -20.80
CA ASN A 812 3.56 18.49 -19.36
C ASN A 812 2.18 18.56 -18.69
N PHE A 813 1.31 17.58 -19.01
CA PHE A 813 0.10 17.34 -18.24
C PHE A 813 0.47 16.71 -16.88
N THR A 814 -0.43 16.79 -15.89
CA THR A 814 -0.18 16.19 -14.57
C THR A 814 -0.03 14.67 -14.69
N ALA A 815 0.70 13.99 -13.80
CA ALA A 815 0.95 12.55 -13.92
C ALA A 815 -0.33 11.68 -14.07
N LYS A 816 -1.46 12.12 -13.47
CA LYS A 816 -2.80 11.51 -13.62
C LYS A 816 -3.75 12.32 -14.53
N GLY A 817 -3.19 13.24 -15.29
CA GLY A 817 -3.93 14.22 -16.08
C GLY A 817 -4.42 13.66 -17.40
N GLY A 818 -3.71 12.71 -18.00
CA GLY A 818 -4.07 12.06 -19.27
C GLY A 818 -4.97 10.85 -19.05
N HIS A 819 -6.23 10.91 -19.48
CA HIS A 819 -7.14 9.76 -19.38
C HIS A 819 -8.18 9.72 -20.50
N LEU A 820 -8.71 8.52 -20.78
CA LEU A 820 -9.85 8.34 -21.68
C LEU A 820 -11.19 8.46 -20.96
N LYS A 821 -12.22 8.90 -21.68
CA LYS A 821 -13.63 8.85 -21.28
C LYS A 821 -14.52 8.39 -22.43
N THR A 822 -15.64 7.73 -22.09
CA THR A 822 -16.70 7.50 -23.08
C THR A 822 -17.34 8.82 -23.48
N LEU A 823 -18.03 8.84 -24.63
CA LEU A 823 -18.75 10.03 -25.10
C LEU A 823 -19.86 10.44 -24.11
N GLU A 824 -20.58 9.46 -23.56
CA GLU A 824 -21.62 9.68 -22.55
C GLU A 824 -21.04 10.31 -21.27
N GLN A 825 -19.95 9.75 -20.74
CA GLN A 825 -19.24 10.29 -19.56
C GLN A 825 -18.67 11.69 -19.80
N SER A 826 -18.34 12.02 -21.05
CA SER A 826 -17.85 13.35 -21.42
C SER A 826 -18.97 14.39 -21.48
N GLY A 827 -20.19 13.97 -21.87
CA GLY A 827 -21.38 14.82 -21.89
C GLY A 827 -21.96 15.11 -20.50
N LEU A 828 -21.76 14.19 -19.55
CA LEU A 828 -22.12 14.36 -18.14
C LEU A 828 -21.05 15.21 -17.42
N GLY A 829 -21.24 16.54 -17.40
CA GLY A 829 -20.31 17.47 -16.74
C GLY A 829 -20.06 17.17 -15.25
N ALA A 830 -19.12 17.91 -14.64
CA ALA A 830 -18.65 17.76 -13.24
C ALA A 830 -19.73 17.86 -12.13
N SER A 831 -21.00 18.06 -12.50
CA SER A 831 -22.18 18.09 -11.64
C SER A 831 -22.74 16.69 -11.37
N SER A 832 -22.68 15.78 -12.36
CA SER A 832 -23.12 14.39 -12.22
C SER A 832 -22.18 13.59 -11.32
N GLN A 833 -20.87 13.79 -11.46
CA GLN A 833 -19.85 13.17 -10.59
C GLN A 833 -20.01 13.58 -9.12
N ARG A 834 -20.37 14.85 -8.86
CA ARG A 834 -20.63 15.33 -7.49
C ARG A 834 -21.93 14.76 -6.90
N GLN A 835 -22.93 14.48 -7.72
CA GLN A 835 -24.18 13.86 -7.27
C GLN A 835 -23.98 12.40 -6.89
N ASP A 836 -23.15 11.65 -7.62
CA ASP A 836 -22.80 10.27 -7.25
C ASP A 836 -21.92 10.22 -5.98
N GLU A 837 -20.96 11.14 -5.83
CA GLU A 837 -20.17 11.31 -4.59
C GLU A 837 -21.05 11.67 -3.38
N GLN A 838 -22.08 12.52 -3.56
CA GLN A 838 -22.99 12.94 -2.49
C GLN A 838 -24.08 11.90 -2.17
N ALA A 839 -24.37 10.98 -3.09
CA ALA A 839 -25.37 9.93 -2.90
C ALA A 839 -24.83 8.68 -2.19
N GLY A 840 -23.54 8.65 -1.83
CA GLY A 840 -22.92 7.50 -1.16
C GLY A 840 -22.96 6.21 -1.98
N ARG A 841 -23.20 6.32 -3.30
CA ARG A 841 -23.13 5.18 -4.20
C ARG A 841 -21.68 4.73 -4.24
N GLU A 842 -21.49 3.43 -4.11
CA GLU A 842 -20.18 2.80 -4.26
C GLU A 842 -19.56 3.33 -5.55
N HIS A 843 -18.39 3.93 -5.43
CA HIS A 843 -17.64 4.40 -6.58
C HIS A 843 -17.29 3.12 -7.35
N VAL A 844 -18.08 2.76 -8.38
CA VAL A 844 -17.52 1.99 -9.50
C VAL A 844 -16.29 2.80 -9.85
N PRO A 845 -15.06 2.27 -9.68
CA PRO A 845 -13.88 3.02 -10.02
C PRO A 845 -14.15 3.54 -11.42
N ILE A 846 -14.32 4.86 -11.57
CA ILE A 846 -14.44 5.43 -12.90
C ILE A 846 -13.05 5.18 -13.44
N TRP A 847 -12.92 4.08 -14.17
CA TRP A 847 -11.69 3.51 -14.67
C TRP A 847 -11.12 4.60 -15.60
N ARG A 848 -10.23 5.44 -15.05
CA ARG A 848 -9.50 6.46 -15.79
C ARG A 848 -8.28 5.75 -16.33
N GLU A 849 -8.46 5.12 -17.48
CA GLU A 849 -7.33 4.51 -18.18
C GLU A 849 -6.31 5.59 -18.51
N THR A 850 -5.15 5.45 -17.88
CA THR A 850 -4.15 6.50 -17.89
C THR A 850 -3.41 6.43 -19.21
N ILE A 851 -3.39 7.53 -19.96
CA ILE A 851 -2.73 7.58 -21.25
C ILE A 851 -1.23 7.76 -21.00
N ASP A 852 -0.41 6.82 -21.49
CA ASP A 852 1.04 6.94 -21.38
C ASP A 852 1.60 8.11 -22.21
N GLY A 853 2.82 8.54 -21.90
CA GLY A 853 3.42 9.72 -22.56
C GLY A 853 3.57 9.57 -24.07
N ARG A 854 3.86 8.36 -24.57
CA ARG A 854 4.01 8.10 -26.02
C ARG A 854 2.67 8.11 -26.73
N THR A 855 1.65 7.50 -26.14
CA THR A 855 0.28 7.55 -26.69
C THR A 855 -0.26 8.97 -26.69
N ALA A 856 -0.01 9.74 -25.61
CA ALA A 856 -0.37 11.16 -25.55
C ALA A 856 0.32 11.96 -26.66
N GLN A 857 1.63 11.77 -26.85
CA GLN A 857 2.39 12.42 -27.91
C GLN A 857 1.78 12.15 -29.29
N LYS A 858 1.48 10.89 -29.62
CA LYS A 858 0.85 10.53 -30.90
C LYS A 858 -0.53 11.16 -31.07
N ILE A 859 -1.33 11.26 -30.00
CA ILE A 859 -2.63 11.96 -30.04
C ILE A 859 -2.43 13.44 -30.42
N PHE A 860 -1.41 14.11 -29.85
CA PHE A 860 -1.12 15.51 -30.15
C PHE A 860 -0.61 15.70 -31.59
N GLU A 861 0.25 14.81 -32.06
CA GLU A 861 0.76 14.80 -33.45
C GLU A 861 -0.38 14.60 -34.46
N LEU A 862 -1.33 13.69 -34.19
CA LEU A 862 -2.49 13.45 -35.05
C LEU A 862 -3.51 14.59 -35.06
N ALA A 863 -3.49 15.45 -34.04
CA ALA A 863 -4.38 16.61 -33.93
C ALA A 863 -3.79 17.90 -34.54
N SER A 864 -2.51 17.86 -34.92
CA SER A 864 -1.77 18.97 -35.54
C SER A 864 -1.92 18.93 -37.06
#